data_AF-A0A6L9JMR7-F1
#
_entry.id   AF-A0A6L9JMR7-F1
#
_cell.length_a   1.000
_cell.length_b   1.000
_cell.length_c   1.000
_cell.angle_alpha   90.00
_cell.angle_beta   90.00
_cell.angle_gamma   90.00
#
_symmetry.space_group_name_H-M   'P 1'
#
loop_
_entity.id
_entity.type
_entity.pdbx_description
1 polymer ?
#
loop_
_entity_poly.entity_id
_entity_poly.type
_entity_poly.pdbx_seq_one_letter_code
_entity_poly.pdbx_strand_id
1 'polypeptide(L)'
;MYLYIETLKQRLDAINQLRLERASTAMSAEFKQVYSLLPVLLHYHHSMMPGYINGNVPYGVCFFVHDEAQKSYLNDLENKLDHFIEQPANGELPITGIYSMGSTSSIGQSGCSDLDIWVCHQSWLDNDERLLLQRKCTLIEQWAAALGIEVNFFLIDENRFRHNASGSLGGEDCGSTQHILLLDEFYRTAVRMAGKRLLWEMVPVEEERHYDEYVLSLYAQGVLTPNEWLDLGGLGELSAEEYFGASLWQLYKSIDSPYKAVLKSLLLEAYSWEYPNGKLLAMEMKQRLHAGEIVSFGLDAYSMMLERVTRYLIEINDTTRLDLIRRCFYLKVCEKLSLNQDDKGCIGWRRQVLTQLIYEWKWDPERLKILDNRNLWKIEQVRDAHNELLDTMMQSYRNLIRFARRNNLSVSASPQDIGVLTRKLYAAFEALPGKVTLVNPQISPDLSEKNLTFIYVPQGRANRSGWYLYNQAPAIGSIIGHQPLEYNRYLNKLVSWTYFNGLLTEKSCIHIHHGETQCDELKLHELINDISTHFPIRLPSPTPKALYSPCEIRHLAIIVNLEKDPTAEFSNQVVHFDFRKLDVFSFGESQQCLVESIDLLYRNSWNEVRTLHFSGGQSVLEALKTILGKMHQDAAPPAAVEVFCYSEHLRGLIRTRIQQLVSECIELRLSSNRQDPGRFKALRIAGQTWGLFFERLNVSVQKLENAVEFYGAISNNKLHGLPVKINTKETHLPAVVDGFASEGIIQFFFENTQDNQSFNIYILDETNRVEIYSHCEGSKEELVRDVSRFYSSSHDRFTYGSSFINFNLPQFYQIVQMKGQIQVIPFSGSSFSHLCVAHDGENEEQPELYRSVSHY
;
A
#
# COMPACT_ATOMS: atom_id res chain seq x y z
N MET A 1 -31.69 38.18 16.13
CA MET A 1 -30.74 37.72 15.11
C MET A 1 -29.33 38.26 15.36
N TYR A 2 -29.12 39.58 15.37
CA TYR A 2 -27.79 40.18 15.64
C TYR A 2 -27.09 39.66 16.91
N LEU A 3 -27.76 39.71 18.09
CA LEU A 3 -27.21 39.20 19.35
C LEU A 3 -26.84 37.70 19.30
N TYR A 4 -27.60 36.92 18.53
CA TYR A 4 -27.34 35.49 18.37
C TYR A 4 -26.07 35.25 17.55
N ILE A 5 -25.90 35.96 16.43
CA ILE A 5 -24.68 35.90 15.60
C ILE A 5 -23.45 36.37 16.39
N GLU A 6 -23.56 37.45 17.16
CA GLU A 6 -22.46 37.89 18.03
C GLU A 6 -22.10 36.84 19.11
N THR A 7 -23.09 36.16 19.68
CA THR A 7 -22.85 35.05 20.60
C THR A 7 -22.12 33.89 19.92
N LEU A 8 -22.48 33.56 18.66
CA LEU A 8 -21.79 32.53 17.88
C LEU A 8 -20.35 32.92 17.54
N LYS A 9 -20.10 34.18 17.16
CA LYS A 9 -18.73 34.71 16.94
C LYS A 9 -17.86 34.51 18.18
N GLN A 10 -18.37 34.87 19.36
CA GLN A 10 -17.66 34.70 20.63
C GLN A 10 -17.34 33.23 20.93
N ARG A 11 -18.31 32.33 20.69
CA ARG A 11 -18.10 30.88 20.86
C ARG A 11 -17.04 30.35 19.90
N LEU A 12 -17.11 30.72 18.63
CA LEU A 12 -16.14 30.33 17.61
C LEU A 12 -14.73 30.81 17.96
N ASP A 13 -14.57 32.07 18.36
CA ASP A 13 -13.27 32.61 18.76
C ASP A 13 -12.73 31.88 20.00
N ALA A 14 -13.57 31.60 21.00
CA ALA A 14 -13.18 30.84 22.19
C ALA A 14 -12.74 29.40 21.85
N ILE A 15 -13.45 28.72 20.94
CA ILE A 15 -13.09 27.38 20.49
C ILE A 15 -11.80 27.39 19.68
N ASN A 16 -11.61 28.37 18.80
CA ASN A 16 -10.37 28.49 18.03
C ASN A 16 -9.17 28.75 18.95
N GLN A 17 -9.34 29.61 19.96
CA GLN A 17 -8.31 29.84 20.97
C GLN A 17 -7.96 28.55 21.73
N LEU A 18 -8.97 27.80 22.19
CA LEU A 18 -8.75 26.49 22.80
C LEU A 18 -8.03 25.52 21.86
N ARG A 19 -8.37 25.51 20.56
CA ARG A 19 -7.71 24.67 19.55
C ARG A 19 -6.24 25.06 19.37
N LEU A 20 -5.92 26.35 19.30
CA LEU A 20 -4.52 26.84 19.23
C LEU A 20 -3.71 26.43 20.48
N GLU A 21 -4.29 26.58 21.67
CA GLU A 21 -3.67 26.15 22.92
C GLU A 21 -3.42 24.63 22.94
N ARG A 22 -4.42 23.84 22.52
CA ARG A 22 -4.30 22.38 22.44
C ARG A 22 -3.28 21.94 21.38
N ALA A 23 -3.24 22.60 20.23
CA ALA A 23 -2.30 22.29 19.15
C ALA A 23 -0.84 22.40 19.60
N SER A 24 -0.56 23.34 20.50
CA SER A 24 0.78 23.56 21.06
C SER A 24 1.06 22.75 22.33
N THR A 25 0.02 22.26 23.01
CA THR A 25 0.18 21.55 24.30
C THR A 25 0.83 20.19 24.09
N ALA A 26 1.82 19.86 24.93
CA ALA A 26 2.55 18.58 24.90
C ALA A 26 3.25 18.25 23.56
N MET A 27 3.57 19.27 22.75
CA MET A 27 4.41 19.18 21.55
C MET A 27 5.84 19.66 21.82
N SER A 28 6.78 19.27 20.96
CA SER A 28 8.20 19.66 21.05
C SER A 28 8.40 21.17 20.85
N ALA A 29 9.57 21.67 21.22
CA ALA A 29 9.90 23.09 21.02
C ALA A 29 9.98 23.44 19.54
N GLU A 30 10.52 22.53 18.73
CA GLU A 30 10.66 22.63 17.28
C GLU A 30 9.27 22.70 16.63
N PHE A 31 8.33 21.84 17.04
CA PHE A 31 6.96 21.88 16.54
C PHE A 31 6.29 23.22 16.85
N LYS A 32 6.38 23.70 18.10
CA LYS A 32 5.80 24.99 18.51
C LYS A 32 6.36 26.15 17.70
N GLN A 33 7.67 26.13 17.46
CA GLN A 33 8.35 27.14 16.65
C GLN A 33 7.84 27.11 15.21
N VAL A 34 7.84 25.94 14.56
CA VAL A 34 7.35 25.79 13.18
C VAL A 34 5.90 26.25 13.09
N TYR A 35 5.02 25.70 13.92
CA TYR A 35 3.59 25.99 13.91
C TYR A 35 3.29 27.48 14.15
N SER A 36 3.97 28.13 15.09
CA SER A 36 3.81 29.56 15.36
C SER A 36 4.31 30.44 14.21
N LEU A 37 5.37 30.03 13.49
CA LEU A 37 5.97 30.85 12.44
C LEU A 37 5.32 30.69 11.06
N LEU A 38 4.56 29.64 10.77
CA LEU A 38 3.95 29.47 9.44
C LEU A 38 3.13 30.71 8.99
N PRO A 39 2.28 31.32 9.83
CA PRO A 39 1.56 32.53 9.45
C PRO A 39 2.48 33.72 9.19
N VAL A 40 3.57 33.87 9.97
CA VAL A 40 4.56 34.94 9.79
C VAL A 40 5.27 34.80 8.44
N LEU A 41 5.69 33.59 8.09
CA LEU A 41 6.42 33.30 6.85
C LEU A 41 5.55 33.49 5.60
N LEU A 42 4.23 33.35 5.72
CA LEU A 42 3.27 33.63 4.65
C LEU A 42 2.82 35.11 4.63
N HIS A 43 2.84 35.77 5.78
CA HIS A 43 2.51 37.19 5.90
C HIS A 43 3.64 38.11 5.43
N TYR A 44 4.91 37.75 5.62
CA TYR A 44 6.07 38.53 5.19
C TYR A 44 6.84 37.84 4.06
N HIS A 45 7.62 38.62 3.31
CA HIS A 45 8.48 38.09 2.26
C HIS A 45 9.83 38.80 2.25
N HIS A 46 10.83 38.18 2.90
CA HIS A 46 12.14 38.79 3.08
C HIS A 46 13.27 37.76 2.88
N SER A 47 14.43 38.19 2.36
CA SER A 47 15.55 37.30 1.98
C SER A 47 16.15 36.46 3.12
N MET A 48 15.97 36.89 4.37
CA MET A 48 16.38 36.15 5.57
C MET A 48 15.31 35.17 6.10
N MET A 49 14.12 35.15 5.51
CA MET A 49 13.04 34.25 5.92
C MET A 49 13.03 32.97 5.06
N PRO A 50 12.74 31.80 5.67
CA PRO A 50 12.37 30.62 4.92
C PRO A 50 11.24 30.89 3.92
N GLY A 51 11.31 30.26 2.74
CA GLY A 51 10.32 30.48 1.69
C GLY A 51 10.63 31.63 0.73
N TYR A 52 11.69 32.40 0.95
CA TYR A 52 12.01 33.52 0.07
C TYR A 52 12.39 33.09 -1.35
N ILE A 53 11.86 33.83 -2.33
CA ILE A 53 12.13 33.67 -3.76
C ILE A 53 12.25 35.08 -4.34
N ASN A 54 13.23 35.28 -5.22
CA ASN A 54 13.36 36.53 -5.96
C ASN A 54 12.18 36.71 -6.92
N GLY A 55 11.60 37.92 -6.94
CA GLY A 55 10.47 38.27 -7.81
C GLY A 55 9.27 38.75 -7.00
N ASN A 56 8.17 39.02 -7.71
CA ASN A 56 6.93 39.48 -7.10
C ASN A 56 6.08 38.29 -6.62
N VAL A 57 6.48 37.69 -5.50
CA VAL A 57 5.76 36.56 -4.89
C VAL A 57 4.58 37.10 -4.10
N PRO A 58 3.36 36.56 -4.22
CA PRO A 58 2.25 36.95 -3.36
C PRO A 58 2.54 36.67 -1.88
N TYR A 59 2.32 37.66 -1.02
CA TYR A 59 2.44 37.54 0.43
C TYR A 59 1.49 38.50 1.14
N GLY A 60 1.22 38.24 2.42
CA GLY A 60 0.31 39.04 3.23
C GLY A 60 -1.01 38.32 3.47
N VAL A 61 -1.38 38.24 4.74
CA VAL A 61 -2.55 37.50 5.25
C VAL A 61 -3.56 38.48 5.84
N CYS A 62 -4.82 38.37 5.42
CA CYS A 62 -5.93 39.18 5.93
C CYS A 62 -6.00 39.13 7.47
N PHE A 63 -6.25 40.27 8.11
CA PHE A 63 -6.45 40.37 9.57
C PHE A 63 -5.35 39.69 10.42
N PHE A 64 -4.12 39.61 9.92
CA PHE A 64 -3.03 39.02 10.68
C PHE A 64 -2.67 39.88 11.89
N VAL A 65 -2.56 39.24 13.05
CA VAL A 65 -2.17 39.88 14.30
C VAL A 65 -1.09 39.01 14.95
N HIS A 66 0.02 39.65 15.30
CA HIS A 66 1.15 38.98 15.92
C HIS A 66 0.87 38.62 17.38
N ASP A 67 1.20 37.38 17.76
CA ASP A 67 1.41 37.03 19.16
C ASP A 67 2.77 37.52 19.68
N GLU A 68 3.00 37.40 20.98
CA GLU A 68 4.24 37.87 21.62
C GLU A 68 5.50 37.11 21.14
N ALA A 69 5.38 35.81 20.82
CA ALA A 69 6.49 35.02 20.34
C ALA A 69 6.88 35.43 18.91
N GLN A 70 5.89 35.67 18.06
CA GLN A 70 6.06 36.15 16.69
C GLN A 70 6.67 37.57 16.67
N LYS A 71 6.22 38.47 17.55
CA LYS A 71 6.84 39.80 17.71
C LYS A 71 8.30 39.69 18.11
N SER A 72 8.63 38.83 19.07
CA SER A 72 10.03 38.61 19.49
C SER A 72 10.88 38.13 18.31
N TYR A 73 10.38 37.17 17.53
CA TYR A 73 11.08 36.68 16.34
C TYR A 73 11.34 37.77 15.31
N LEU A 74 10.34 38.61 15.02
CA LEU A 74 10.48 39.71 14.07
C LEU A 74 11.47 40.76 14.57
N ASN A 75 11.40 41.16 15.83
CA ASN A 75 12.34 42.11 16.44
C ASN A 75 13.79 41.58 16.37
N ASP A 76 14.00 40.29 16.64
CA ASP A 76 15.32 39.65 16.53
C ASP A 76 15.84 39.64 15.10
N LEU A 77 14.96 39.51 14.11
CA LEU A 77 15.30 39.55 12.69
C LEU A 77 15.64 40.98 12.24
N GLU A 78 14.84 41.97 12.65
CA GLU A 78 15.08 43.39 12.37
C GLU A 78 16.39 43.88 13.00
N ASN A 79 16.68 43.47 14.24
CA ASN A 79 17.95 43.76 14.91
C ASN A 79 19.16 43.20 14.16
N LYS A 80 19.02 42.04 13.48
CA LYS A 80 20.08 41.45 12.66
C LYS A 80 20.23 42.15 11.31
N LEU A 81 19.15 42.75 10.80
CA LEU A 81 19.09 43.43 9.51
C LEU A 81 19.50 44.90 9.57
N ASP A 82 19.48 45.50 10.76
CA ASP A 82 19.62 46.95 10.96
C ASP A 82 18.59 47.76 10.14
N HIS A 83 17.43 47.13 9.86
CA HIS A 83 16.31 47.69 9.10
C HIS A 83 15.00 47.01 9.49
N PHE A 84 13.88 47.73 9.32
CA PHE A 84 12.54 47.22 9.56
C PHE A 84 12.08 46.30 8.43
N ILE A 85 11.30 45.27 8.77
CA ILE A 85 10.68 44.42 7.74
C ILE A 85 9.52 45.18 7.12
N GLU A 86 9.52 45.32 5.80
CA GLU A 86 8.42 45.96 5.09
C GLU A 86 7.09 45.25 5.37
N GLN A 87 6.10 46.03 5.80
CA GLN A 87 4.73 45.54 5.95
C GLN A 87 4.10 45.35 4.57
N PRO A 88 3.22 44.35 4.39
CA PRO A 88 2.43 44.23 3.17
C PRO A 88 1.71 45.55 2.84
N ALA A 89 1.57 45.84 1.56
CA ALA A 89 0.94 47.07 1.09
C ALA A 89 -0.49 47.23 1.66
N ASN A 90 -0.89 48.48 1.93
CA ASN A 90 -2.25 48.81 2.34
C ASN A 90 -3.24 48.46 1.21
N GLY A 91 -4.13 47.50 1.45
CA GLY A 91 -5.12 47.05 0.46
C GLY A 91 -5.65 45.65 0.72
N GLU A 92 -6.28 45.05 -0.29
CA GLU A 92 -6.66 43.65 -0.24
C GLU A 92 -5.42 42.76 -0.32
N LEU A 93 -5.29 41.86 0.66
CA LEU A 93 -4.15 40.95 0.77
C LEU A 93 -4.44 39.64 0.02
N PRO A 94 -3.42 39.00 -0.59
CA PRO A 94 -3.58 37.83 -1.46
C PRO A 94 -4.03 36.58 -0.70
N ILE A 95 -3.69 36.46 0.59
CA ILE A 95 -4.05 35.30 1.42
C ILE A 95 -5.23 35.68 2.33
N THR A 96 -6.34 34.97 2.20
CA THR A 96 -7.56 35.19 2.98
C THR A 96 -7.54 34.48 4.32
N GLY A 97 -6.84 33.35 4.43
CA GLY A 97 -6.59 32.70 5.71
C GLY A 97 -5.69 31.48 5.64
N ILE A 98 -5.20 31.10 6.83
CA ILE A 98 -4.29 29.98 7.03
C ILE A 98 -4.88 29.11 8.11
N TYR A 99 -5.11 27.84 7.78
CA TYR A 99 -5.77 26.89 8.65
C TYR A 99 -4.98 25.59 8.71
N SER A 100 -4.67 25.12 9.91
CA SER A 100 -4.26 23.72 10.06
C SER A 100 -5.49 22.84 10.21
N MET A 101 -5.46 21.61 9.71
CA MET A 101 -6.59 20.68 9.83
C MET A 101 -6.14 19.27 10.23
N GLY A 102 -7.08 18.31 10.22
CA GLY A 102 -6.80 16.90 10.47
C GLY A 102 -6.69 16.57 11.97
N SER A 103 -5.54 16.04 12.40
CA SER A 103 -5.34 15.66 13.81
C SER A 103 -4.95 16.81 14.73
N THR A 104 -4.52 17.94 14.18
CA THR A 104 -4.08 19.13 14.93
C THR A 104 -5.14 19.60 15.91
N SER A 105 -4.73 19.95 17.14
CA SER A 105 -5.57 20.36 18.29
C SER A 105 -6.50 19.30 18.89
N SER A 106 -6.57 18.11 18.29
CA SER A 106 -7.42 17.02 18.78
C SER A 106 -6.70 16.09 19.76
N ILE A 107 -7.46 15.23 20.43
CA ILE A 107 -6.91 14.17 21.28
C ILE A 107 -6.03 13.20 20.48
N GLY A 108 -6.29 13.08 19.17
CA GLY A 108 -5.52 12.27 18.24
C GLY A 108 -4.20 12.90 17.79
N GLN A 109 -3.87 14.14 18.18
CA GLN A 109 -2.56 14.74 17.86
C GLN A 109 -1.45 14.06 18.67
N SER A 110 -0.35 13.74 18.02
CA SER A 110 0.84 13.15 18.65
C SER A 110 2.11 13.83 18.15
N GLY A 111 3.26 13.58 18.78
CA GLY A 111 4.55 14.13 18.32
C GLY A 111 5.00 13.64 16.94
N CYS A 112 4.35 12.60 16.39
CA CYS A 112 4.57 12.09 15.04
C CYS A 112 3.45 12.50 14.06
N SER A 113 2.57 13.42 14.44
CA SER A 113 1.52 13.92 13.54
C SER A 113 2.12 14.89 12.52
N ASP A 114 1.73 14.71 11.27
CA ASP A 114 1.90 15.64 10.16
C ASP A 114 1.02 16.89 10.32
N LEU A 115 1.46 18.01 9.71
CA LEU A 115 0.72 19.27 9.66
C LEU A 115 0.18 19.53 8.25
N ASP A 116 -1.13 19.34 8.07
CA ASP A 116 -1.82 19.73 6.85
C ASP A 116 -2.33 21.17 6.98
N ILE A 117 -1.81 22.06 6.13
CA ILE A 117 -2.10 23.50 6.16
C ILE A 117 -2.83 23.93 4.87
N TRP A 118 -4.03 24.46 5.01
CA TRP A 118 -4.73 25.15 3.95
C TRP A 118 -4.34 26.63 3.92
N VAL A 119 -3.85 27.07 2.77
CA VAL A 119 -3.58 28.48 2.47
C VAL A 119 -4.68 28.94 1.52
N CYS A 120 -5.70 29.55 2.11
CA CYS A 120 -6.82 30.10 1.36
C CYS A 120 -6.40 31.43 0.73
N HIS A 121 -6.56 31.55 -0.57
CA HIS A 121 -6.12 32.71 -1.34
C HIS A 121 -7.27 33.32 -2.14
N GLN A 122 -7.10 34.59 -2.52
CA GLN A 122 -8.07 35.32 -3.32
C GLN A 122 -8.14 34.73 -4.74
N SER A 123 -9.33 34.72 -5.35
CA SER A 123 -9.51 34.18 -6.70
C SER A 123 -8.90 35.07 -7.80
N TRP A 124 -8.54 36.32 -7.48
CA TRP A 124 -7.91 37.24 -8.44
C TRP A 124 -6.44 36.93 -8.72
N LEU A 125 -5.80 36.06 -7.94
CA LEU A 125 -4.42 35.63 -8.21
C LEU A 125 -4.35 34.89 -9.55
N ASP A 126 -3.43 35.29 -10.41
CA ASP A 126 -3.21 34.59 -11.67
C ASP A 126 -2.46 33.26 -11.49
N ASN A 127 -2.21 32.54 -12.58
CA ASN A 127 -1.54 31.23 -12.52
C ASN A 127 -0.06 31.34 -12.12
N ASP A 128 0.63 32.40 -12.53
CA ASP A 128 2.05 32.59 -12.24
C ASP A 128 2.25 32.96 -10.77
N GLU A 129 1.39 33.83 -10.26
CA GLU A 129 1.30 34.20 -8.85
C GLU A 129 1.01 32.97 -7.97
N ARG A 130 0.05 32.13 -8.36
CA ARG A 130 -0.24 30.86 -7.67
C ARG A 130 0.96 29.91 -7.68
N LEU A 131 1.68 29.80 -8.79
CA LEU A 131 2.87 28.96 -8.90
C LEU A 131 4.01 29.48 -7.99
N LEU A 132 4.20 30.80 -7.91
CA LEU A 132 5.17 31.42 -7.00
C LEU A 132 4.80 31.19 -5.54
N LEU A 133 3.52 31.34 -5.18
CA LEU A 133 3.04 31.05 -3.83
C LEU A 133 3.21 29.57 -3.47
N GLN A 134 2.92 28.65 -4.39
CA GLN A 134 3.14 27.21 -4.20
C GLN A 134 4.63 26.91 -3.97
N ARG A 135 5.51 27.53 -4.77
CA ARG A 135 6.95 27.36 -4.62
C ARG A 135 7.46 27.91 -3.28
N LYS A 136 6.91 29.02 -2.81
CA LYS A 136 7.19 29.56 -1.47
C LYS A 136 6.78 28.56 -0.39
N CYS A 137 5.59 27.96 -0.51
CA CYS A 137 5.13 26.93 0.41
C CYS A 137 6.10 25.73 0.42
N THR A 138 6.50 25.20 -0.73
CA THR A 138 7.46 24.08 -0.82
C THR A 138 8.81 24.37 -0.14
N LEU A 139 9.31 25.60 -0.23
CA LEU A 139 10.53 25.99 0.48
C LEU A 139 10.32 26.07 2.00
N ILE A 140 9.12 26.44 2.47
CA ILE A 140 8.76 26.41 3.89
C ILE A 140 8.63 24.96 4.38
N GLU A 141 8.08 24.05 3.57
CA GLU A 141 8.03 22.60 3.86
C GLU A 141 9.44 22.05 4.08
N GLN A 142 10.39 22.38 3.20
CA GLN A 142 11.79 21.97 3.32
C GLN A 142 12.44 22.51 4.61
N TRP A 143 12.15 23.76 4.97
CA TRP A 143 12.64 24.35 6.21
C TRP A 143 12.07 23.64 7.45
N ALA A 144 10.77 23.35 7.46
CA ALA A 144 10.15 22.61 8.55
C ALA A 144 10.71 21.19 8.65
N ALA A 145 10.89 20.51 7.52
CA ALA A 145 11.48 19.16 7.46
C ALA A 145 12.91 19.13 8.00
N ALA A 146 13.71 20.18 7.77
CA ALA A 146 15.05 20.31 8.35
C ALA A 146 15.03 20.43 9.90
N LEU A 147 13.90 20.83 10.48
CA LEU A 147 13.65 20.84 11.92
C LEU A 147 12.96 19.56 12.42
N GLY A 148 12.76 18.56 11.55
CA GLY A 148 12.09 17.30 11.86
C GLY A 148 10.57 17.40 11.94
N ILE A 149 9.97 18.47 11.41
CA ILE A 149 8.51 18.67 11.39
C ILE A 149 7.99 18.54 9.97
N GLU A 150 7.08 17.60 9.76
CA GLU A 150 6.44 17.36 8.47
C GLU A 150 5.24 18.30 8.28
N VAL A 151 5.31 19.15 7.25
CA VAL A 151 4.27 20.14 6.89
C VAL A 151 3.92 19.95 5.43
N ASN A 152 2.62 19.92 5.12
CA ASN A 152 2.08 19.84 3.77
C ASN A 152 1.16 21.05 3.53
N PHE A 153 1.46 21.88 2.54
CA PHE A 153 0.63 23.03 2.18
C PHE A 153 -0.28 22.74 0.98
N PHE A 154 -1.54 23.15 1.11
CA PHE A 154 -2.54 23.07 0.07
C PHE A 154 -3.08 24.47 -0.24
N LEU A 155 -2.87 24.95 -1.47
CA LEU A 155 -3.47 26.20 -1.93
C LEU A 155 -4.94 26.00 -2.26
N ILE A 156 -5.80 26.81 -1.64
CA ILE A 156 -7.25 26.75 -1.79
C ILE A 156 -7.76 28.09 -2.30
N ASP A 157 -8.30 28.10 -3.52
CA ASP A 157 -9.04 29.24 -4.04
C ASP A 157 -10.31 29.46 -3.21
N GLU A 158 -10.56 30.69 -2.77
CA GLU A 158 -11.73 31.03 -1.92
C GLU A 158 -13.08 30.66 -2.55
N ASN A 159 -13.17 30.54 -3.87
CA ASN A 159 -14.38 30.19 -4.61
C ASN A 159 -14.44 28.72 -5.05
N ARG A 160 -13.43 27.90 -4.70
CA ARG A 160 -13.29 26.50 -5.15
C ARG A 160 -14.52 25.65 -4.85
N PHE A 161 -14.98 25.66 -3.59
CA PHE A 161 -16.04 24.77 -3.10
C PHE A 161 -17.46 25.28 -3.41
N ARG A 162 -17.63 26.58 -3.70
CA ARG A 162 -18.95 27.16 -4.03
C ARG A 162 -19.48 26.77 -5.40
N HIS A 163 -18.60 26.50 -6.36
CA HIS A 163 -18.97 26.26 -7.76
C HIS A 163 -19.07 24.77 -8.11
N ASN A 164 -19.02 23.85 -7.14
CA ASN A 164 -18.83 22.40 -7.36
C ASN A 164 -17.69 22.12 -8.36
N ALA A 165 -16.68 23.01 -8.43
CA ALA A 165 -15.56 22.88 -9.34
C ALA A 165 -14.59 21.86 -8.75
N SER A 166 -14.84 20.58 -9.06
CA SER A 166 -13.96 19.46 -8.74
C SER A 166 -12.67 19.55 -9.56
N GLY A 167 -11.77 20.46 -9.18
CA GLY A 167 -10.39 20.51 -9.66
C GLY A 167 -9.50 19.51 -8.91
N SER A 168 -8.50 18.94 -9.58
CA SER A 168 -7.53 18.02 -8.97
C SER A 168 -6.70 18.75 -7.91
N LEU A 169 -6.62 18.20 -6.70
CA LEU A 169 -5.43 18.38 -5.84
C LEU A 169 -4.25 17.69 -6.57
N GLY A 170 -3.01 18.09 -6.29
CA GLY A 170 -1.81 17.63 -7.02
C GLY A 170 -1.71 16.11 -7.20
N GLY A 171 -0.82 15.69 -8.11
CA GLY A 171 -0.77 14.37 -8.78
C GLY A 171 -0.71 13.07 -7.96
N GLU A 172 -0.97 13.10 -6.66
CA GLU A 172 -1.15 11.91 -5.80
C GLU A 172 -2.52 11.84 -5.10
N ASP A 173 -3.37 12.88 -5.22
CA ASP A 173 -4.64 12.95 -4.49
C ASP A 173 -5.87 12.77 -5.38
N CYS A 174 -6.78 11.93 -4.89
CA CYS A 174 -8.13 11.70 -5.36
C CYS A 174 -9.06 12.94 -5.25
N GLY A 175 -8.54 14.15 -5.42
CA GLY A 175 -9.18 15.44 -5.11
C GLY A 175 -10.49 15.73 -5.86
N SER A 176 -10.82 14.96 -6.90
CA SER A 176 -12.13 15.02 -7.58
C SER A 176 -13.19 14.08 -6.98
N THR A 177 -12.84 13.16 -6.07
CA THR A 177 -13.72 12.09 -5.56
C THR A 177 -14.01 12.15 -4.05
N GLN A 178 -13.61 13.22 -3.36
CA GLN A 178 -13.83 13.42 -1.91
C GLN A 178 -14.20 14.88 -1.55
N HIS A 179 -14.92 15.59 -2.41
CA HIS A 179 -15.24 17.01 -2.22
C HIS A 179 -15.96 17.31 -0.89
N ILE A 180 -17.10 16.66 -0.65
CA ILE A 180 -17.93 16.84 0.55
C ILE A 180 -17.24 16.26 1.79
N LEU A 181 -16.58 15.11 1.70
CA LEU A 181 -15.90 14.49 2.84
C LEU A 181 -14.65 15.27 3.27
N LEU A 182 -13.93 15.88 2.32
CA LEU A 182 -12.83 16.78 2.62
C LEU A 182 -13.34 18.05 3.30
N LEU A 183 -14.46 18.62 2.83
CA LEU A 183 -15.07 19.79 3.44
C LEU A 183 -15.66 19.48 4.83
N ASP A 184 -16.25 18.29 5.02
CA ASP A 184 -16.67 17.75 6.32
C ASP A 184 -15.47 17.63 7.28
N GLU A 185 -14.32 17.17 6.79
CA GLU A 185 -13.08 17.11 7.58
C GLU A 185 -12.56 18.49 7.92
N PHE A 186 -12.55 19.39 6.95
CA PHE A 186 -12.12 20.76 7.16
C PHE A 186 -12.99 21.47 8.20
N TYR A 187 -14.31 21.53 8.01
CA TYR A 187 -15.19 22.23 8.94
C TYR A 187 -15.15 21.69 10.37
N ARG A 188 -15.01 20.37 10.54
CA ARG A 188 -14.94 19.80 11.89
C ARG A 188 -13.56 19.95 12.55
N THR A 189 -12.47 20.07 11.79
CA THR A 189 -11.09 20.03 12.33
C THR A 189 -10.30 21.33 12.20
N ALA A 190 -10.74 22.31 11.39
CA ALA A 190 -9.95 23.49 11.09
C ALA A 190 -9.59 24.29 12.36
N VAL A 191 -8.32 24.65 12.44
CA VAL A 191 -7.79 25.60 13.41
C VAL A 191 -7.29 26.81 12.63
N ARG A 192 -7.94 27.95 12.82
CA ARG A 192 -7.54 29.21 12.18
C ARG A 192 -6.27 29.72 12.85
N MET A 193 -5.17 29.65 12.11
CA MET A 193 -3.86 30.17 12.54
C MET A 193 -3.76 31.67 12.27
N ALA A 194 -4.31 32.13 11.14
CA ALA A 194 -4.44 33.54 10.76
C ALA A 194 -5.54 33.70 9.71
N GLY A 195 -6.06 34.92 9.50
CA GLY A 195 -7.05 35.18 8.46
C GLY A 195 -8.48 35.46 8.91
N LYS A 196 -9.36 35.44 7.91
CA LYS A 196 -10.81 35.56 8.05
C LYS A 196 -11.40 34.40 8.89
N ARG A 197 -12.61 34.57 9.42
CA ARG A 197 -13.36 33.47 10.08
C ARG A 197 -14.09 32.64 9.03
N LEU A 198 -14.41 31.38 9.34
CA LEU A 198 -15.26 30.57 8.47
C LEU A 198 -16.72 31.01 8.59
N LEU A 199 -17.35 31.36 7.46
CA LEU A 199 -18.75 31.80 7.45
C LEU A 199 -19.71 30.67 7.83
N TRP A 200 -19.36 29.45 7.42
CA TRP A 200 -20.24 28.29 7.47
C TRP A 200 -20.83 28.04 8.87
N GLU A 201 -20.05 28.27 9.93
CA GLU A 201 -20.47 28.10 11.32
C GLU A 201 -21.56 29.09 11.78
N MET A 202 -21.83 30.16 11.04
CA MET A 202 -22.86 31.14 11.39
C MET A 202 -24.26 30.72 10.93
N VAL A 203 -24.35 29.74 10.03
CA VAL A 203 -25.61 29.26 9.45
C VAL A 203 -26.16 28.11 10.31
N PRO A 204 -27.38 28.21 10.88
CA PRO A 204 -27.99 27.10 11.63
C PRO A 204 -28.13 25.82 10.79
N VAL A 205 -28.12 24.66 11.44
CA VAL A 205 -28.24 23.34 10.78
C VAL A 205 -29.55 23.21 9.99
N GLU A 206 -30.62 23.86 10.48
CA GLU A 206 -31.94 23.86 9.83
C GLU A 206 -31.93 24.60 8.49
N GLU A 207 -31.02 25.56 8.32
CA GLU A 207 -30.89 26.41 7.13
C GLU A 207 -29.81 25.91 6.16
N GLU A 208 -29.16 24.77 6.44
CA GLU A 208 -28.08 24.23 5.61
C GLU A 208 -28.53 24.00 4.15
N ARG A 209 -29.77 23.56 3.95
CA ARG A 209 -30.35 23.35 2.60
C ARG A 209 -30.59 24.65 1.84
N HIS A 210 -30.70 25.77 2.54
CA HIS A 210 -30.92 27.10 1.97
C HIS A 210 -29.72 28.03 2.29
N TYR A 211 -28.52 27.46 2.39
CA TYR A 211 -27.31 28.13 2.86
C TYR A 211 -27.10 29.51 2.22
N ASP A 212 -27.11 29.57 0.89
CA ASP A 212 -26.86 30.83 0.16
C ASP A 212 -27.95 31.87 0.41
N GLU A 213 -29.23 31.47 0.43
CA GLU A 213 -30.35 32.37 0.69
C GLU A 213 -30.28 32.95 2.11
N TYR A 214 -29.95 32.12 3.09
CA TYR A 214 -29.79 32.54 4.48
C TYR A 214 -28.61 33.50 4.64
N VAL A 215 -27.45 33.19 4.06
CA VAL A 215 -26.26 34.06 4.06
C VAL A 215 -26.55 35.41 3.41
N LEU A 216 -27.19 35.42 2.23
CA LEU A 216 -27.60 36.66 1.55
C LEU A 216 -28.55 37.49 2.42
N SER A 217 -29.46 36.84 3.15
CA SER A 217 -30.36 37.53 4.08
C SER A 217 -29.60 38.20 5.24
N LEU A 218 -28.54 37.57 5.76
CA LEU A 218 -27.72 38.14 6.83
C LEU A 218 -26.92 39.36 6.37
N TYR A 219 -26.40 39.33 5.13
CA TYR A 219 -25.75 40.49 4.52
C TYR A 219 -26.73 41.63 4.25
N ALA A 220 -27.91 41.32 3.68
CA ALA A 220 -28.94 42.32 3.39
C ALA A 220 -29.45 43.02 4.66
N GLN A 221 -29.47 42.32 5.79
CA GLN A 221 -29.84 42.87 7.10
C GLN A 221 -28.69 43.59 7.82
N GLY A 222 -27.48 43.60 7.26
CA GLY A 222 -26.30 44.20 7.89
C GLY A 222 -25.82 43.47 9.15
N VAL A 223 -26.23 42.20 9.34
CA VAL A 223 -25.80 41.38 10.48
C VAL A 223 -24.39 40.84 10.28
N LEU A 224 -23.99 40.62 9.02
CA LEU A 224 -22.66 40.21 8.63
C LEU A 224 -22.01 41.24 7.70
N THR A 225 -20.68 41.35 7.78
CA THR A 225 -19.86 42.16 6.87
C THR A 225 -19.13 41.25 5.90
N PRO A 226 -19.31 41.37 4.56
CA PRO A 226 -18.74 40.42 3.59
C PRO A 226 -17.24 40.15 3.72
N ASN A 227 -16.44 41.20 3.97
CA ASN A 227 -14.98 41.07 3.97
C ASN A 227 -14.39 40.41 5.24
N GLU A 228 -15.20 40.11 6.25
CA GLU A 228 -14.76 39.47 7.51
C GLU A 228 -14.65 37.94 7.41
N TRP A 229 -15.21 37.34 6.36
CA TRP A 229 -15.45 35.90 6.28
C TRP A 229 -14.79 35.23 5.08
N LEU A 230 -14.31 34.02 5.31
CA LEU A 230 -14.04 33.03 4.28
C LEU A 230 -15.29 32.14 4.14
N ASP A 231 -15.89 32.15 2.95
CA ASP A 231 -17.11 31.41 2.66
C ASP A 231 -16.84 30.32 1.61
N LEU A 232 -16.65 29.08 2.08
CA LEU A 232 -16.47 27.92 1.21
C LEU A 232 -17.80 27.25 0.82
N GLY A 233 -18.95 27.82 1.21
CA GLY A 233 -20.28 27.28 0.89
C GLY A 233 -20.88 26.39 1.99
N GLY A 234 -22.05 25.83 1.70
CA GLY A 234 -22.72 24.84 2.56
C GLY A 234 -22.17 23.42 2.37
N LEU A 235 -22.45 22.54 3.32
CA LEU A 235 -22.23 21.11 3.23
C LEU A 235 -23.36 20.50 2.39
N GLY A 236 -23.07 20.17 1.13
CA GLY A 236 -24.02 19.50 0.24
C GLY A 236 -24.36 18.06 0.66
N GLU A 237 -25.17 17.37 -0.13
CA GLU A 237 -25.47 15.95 0.09
C GLU A 237 -24.29 15.07 -0.35
N LEU A 238 -23.88 14.13 0.50
CA LEU A 238 -22.85 13.15 0.16
C LEU A 238 -23.40 12.17 -0.88
N SER A 239 -22.81 12.12 -2.08
CA SER A 239 -23.20 11.14 -3.10
C SER A 239 -22.70 9.74 -2.75
N ALA A 240 -23.38 8.71 -3.26
CA ALA A 240 -22.95 7.33 -3.07
C ALA A 240 -21.61 7.06 -3.78
N GLU A 241 -21.31 7.74 -4.89
CA GLU A 241 -20.03 7.68 -5.60
C GLU A 241 -18.88 8.23 -4.78
N GLU A 242 -19.07 9.40 -4.16
CA GLU A 242 -18.05 10.05 -3.33
C GLU A 242 -17.76 9.19 -2.08
N TYR A 243 -18.82 8.68 -1.44
CA TYR A 243 -18.69 7.72 -0.35
C TYR A 243 -17.87 6.49 -0.76
N PHE A 244 -18.19 5.91 -1.92
CA PHE A 244 -17.52 4.73 -2.43
C PHE A 244 -16.03 4.99 -2.67
N GLY A 245 -15.70 6.10 -3.35
CA GLY A 245 -14.32 6.53 -3.61
C GLY A 245 -13.52 6.76 -2.33
N ALA A 246 -14.12 7.45 -1.34
CA ALA A 246 -13.47 7.69 -0.06
C ALA A 246 -13.20 6.40 0.72
N SER A 247 -14.15 5.46 0.72
CA SER A 247 -13.99 4.17 1.39
C SER A 247 -12.91 3.32 0.74
N LEU A 248 -12.85 3.33 -0.59
CA LEU A 248 -11.81 2.66 -1.36
C LEU A 248 -10.42 3.20 -1.00
N TRP A 249 -10.29 4.53 -0.87
CA TRP A 249 -9.05 5.19 -0.48
C TRP A 249 -8.60 4.87 0.95
N GLN A 250 -9.53 4.89 1.92
CA GLN A 250 -9.17 4.55 3.30
C GLN A 250 -8.70 3.09 3.42
N LEU A 251 -9.34 2.17 2.70
CA LEU A 251 -8.87 0.80 2.60
C LEU A 251 -7.48 0.72 1.93
N TYR A 252 -7.21 1.53 0.91
CA TYR A 252 -5.88 1.58 0.27
C TYR A 252 -4.77 2.01 1.25
N LYS A 253 -5.04 3.04 2.06
CA LYS A 253 -4.11 3.58 3.07
C LYS A 253 -3.99 2.67 4.30
N SER A 254 -4.99 1.83 4.58
CA SER A 254 -5.00 0.91 5.73
C SER A 254 -3.89 -0.13 5.73
N ILE A 255 -3.36 -0.45 4.54
CA ILE A 255 -2.23 -1.37 4.36
C ILE A 255 -0.95 -0.79 4.98
N ASP A 256 -0.77 0.53 4.85
CA ASP A 256 0.45 1.21 5.28
C ASP A 256 0.32 1.76 6.71
N SER A 257 -0.90 2.15 7.14
CA SER A 257 -1.17 2.70 8.48
C SER A 257 -2.48 2.16 9.07
N PRO A 258 -2.47 0.97 9.68
CA PRO A 258 -3.71 0.23 9.96
C PRO A 258 -4.58 0.89 11.05
N TYR A 259 -4.00 1.40 12.13
CA TYR A 259 -4.79 1.95 13.25
C TYR A 259 -5.55 3.24 12.89
N LYS A 260 -4.89 4.20 12.21
CA LYS A 260 -5.51 5.45 11.74
C LYS A 260 -6.59 5.14 10.69
N ALA A 261 -6.30 4.22 9.78
CA ALA A 261 -7.21 3.88 8.71
C ALA A 261 -8.43 3.09 9.19
N VAL A 262 -8.32 2.23 10.20
CA VAL A 262 -9.48 1.51 10.76
C VAL A 262 -10.48 2.50 11.38
N LEU A 263 -10.01 3.54 12.08
CA LEU A 263 -10.87 4.61 12.60
C LEU A 263 -11.68 5.30 11.48
N LYS A 264 -10.99 5.75 10.43
CA LYS A 264 -11.64 6.42 9.29
C LYS A 264 -12.52 5.45 8.48
N SER A 265 -12.12 4.19 8.32
CA SER A 265 -12.89 3.18 7.57
C SER A 265 -14.19 2.82 8.26
N LEU A 266 -14.19 2.65 9.58
CA LEU A 266 -15.42 2.39 10.33
C LEU A 266 -16.31 3.63 10.44
N LEU A 267 -15.75 4.85 10.42
CA LEU A 267 -16.56 6.07 10.28
C LEU A 267 -17.32 6.08 8.96
N LEU A 268 -16.64 5.76 7.86
CA LEU A 268 -17.29 5.62 6.55
C LEU A 268 -18.34 4.50 6.61
N GLU A 269 -18.02 3.34 7.18
CA GLU A 269 -19.02 2.27 7.33
C GLU A 269 -20.28 2.74 8.08
N ALA A 270 -20.13 3.52 9.15
CA ALA A 270 -21.25 4.14 9.85
C ALA A 270 -22.07 5.07 8.93
N TYR A 271 -21.41 5.92 8.13
CA TYR A 271 -22.08 6.75 7.14
C TYR A 271 -22.83 5.92 6.08
N SER A 272 -22.26 4.81 5.60
CA SER A 272 -22.97 3.94 4.64
C SER A 272 -24.21 3.28 5.20
N TRP A 273 -24.20 3.01 6.51
CA TRP A 273 -25.30 2.35 7.18
C TRP A 273 -26.50 3.29 7.32
N GLU A 274 -26.26 4.59 7.52
CA GLU A 274 -27.29 5.62 7.61
C GLU A 274 -27.74 6.17 6.22
N TYR A 275 -27.00 5.88 5.16
CA TYR A 275 -27.26 6.38 3.81
C TYR A 275 -28.67 5.99 3.30
N PRO A 276 -29.40 6.89 2.60
CA PRO A 276 -29.00 8.24 2.16
C PRO A 276 -29.22 9.35 3.19
N ASN A 277 -29.78 9.03 4.36
CA ASN A 277 -30.23 10.03 5.33
C ASN A 277 -29.21 10.31 6.45
N GLY A 278 -27.98 9.83 6.28
CA GLY A 278 -26.91 9.99 7.26
C GLY A 278 -26.50 11.44 7.44
N LYS A 279 -26.14 11.80 8.68
CA LYS A 279 -25.59 13.12 9.00
C LYS A 279 -24.08 13.04 9.13
N LEU A 280 -23.37 13.93 8.45
CA LEU A 280 -21.93 14.06 8.55
C LEU A 280 -21.53 14.69 9.90
N LEU A 281 -20.31 14.38 10.38
CA LEU A 281 -19.82 14.82 11.68
C LEU A 281 -19.72 16.35 11.81
N ALA A 282 -19.42 17.08 10.73
CA ALA A 282 -19.42 18.53 10.75
C ALA A 282 -20.80 19.08 11.13
N MET A 283 -21.88 18.49 10.61
CA MET A 283 -23.25 18.91 10.96
C MET A 283 -23.56 18.67 12.44
N GLU A 284 -23.10 17.56 13.01
CA GLU A 284 -23.21 17.32 14.46
C GLU A 284 -22.41 18.33 15.28
N MET A 285 -21.20 18.67 14.83
CA MET A 285 -20.35 19.67 15.48
C MET A 285 -21.01 21.04 15.44
N LYS A 286 -21.55 21.45 14.29
CA LYS A 286 -22.31 22.69 14.12
C LYS A 286 -23.50 22.72 15.09
N GLN A 287 -24.27 21.63 15.16
CA GLN A 287 -25.40 21.55 16.08
C GLN A 287 -24.98 21.77 17.55
N ARG A 288 -23.90 21.13 18.00
CA ARG A 288 -23.35 21.30 19.36
C ARG A 288 -22.85 22.73 19.61
N LEU A 289 -22.18 23.35 18.63
CA LEU A 289 -21.73 24.75 18.69
C LEU A 289 -22.90 25.71 18.90
N HIS A 290 -23.97 25.56 18.12
CA HIS A 290 -25.16 26.39 18.22
C HIS A 290 -25.92 26.17 19.54
N ALA A 291 -25.98 24.93 20.02
CA ALA A 291 -26.56 24.59 21.33
C ALA A 291 -25.72 25.09 22.53
N GLY A 292 -24.44 25.42 22.32
CA GLY A 292 -23.51 25.80 23.38
C GLY A 292 -22.95 24.61 24.15
N GLU A 293 -23.02 23.40 23.58
CA GLU A 293 -22.54 22.14 24.15
C GLU A 293 -21.02 21.99 23.95
N ILE A 294 -20.25 22.91 24.54
CA ILE A 294 -18.79 23.04 24.35
C ILE A 294 -18.01 22.34 25.51
N VAL A 295 -18.70 21.68 26.44
CA VAL A 295 -18.11 21.15 27.69
C VAL A 295 -17.57 19.73 27.53
N SER A 296 -16.63 19.34 28.40
CA SER A 296 -15.95 18.04 28.45
C SER A 296 -15.03 17.79 27.25
N PHE A 297 -15.47 17.02 26.26
CA PHE A 297 -14.76 16.71 25.02
C PHE A 297 -15.53 17.22 23.78
N GLY A 298 -16.57 18.06 23.98
CA GLY A 298 -17.73 18.21 23.10
C GLY A 298 -17.51 18.43 21.60
N LEU A 299 -16.43 19.12 21.22
CA LEU A 299 -16.07 19.44 19.82
C LEU A 299 -14.69 18.89 19.40
N ASP A 300 -14.16 17.92 20.14
CA ASP A 300 -12.95 17.19 19.72
C ASP A 300 -13.31 16.21 18.59
N ALA A 301 -12.77 16.45 17.40
CA ALA A 301 -13.16 15.72 16.19
C ALA A 301 -12.90 14.21 16.26
N TYR A 302 -11.81 13.79 16.94
CA TYR A 302 -11.49 12.36 17.11
C TYR A 302 -12.43 11.68 18.10
N SER A 303 -12.79 12.37 19.19
CA SER A 303 -13.76 11.88 20.17
C SER A 303 -15.15 11.75 19.56
N MET A 304 -15.58 12.71 18.75
CA MET A 304 -16.86 12.64 18.01
C MET A 304 -16.88 11.49 17.00
N MET A 305 -15.77 11.26 16.28
CA MET A 305 -15.62 10.11 15.39
C MET A 305 -15.74 8.79 16.15
N LEU A 306 -15.05 8.64 17.29
CA LEU A 306 -15.15 7.45 18.14
C LEU A 306 -16.57 7.25 18.67
N GLU A 307 -17.26 8.31 19.09
CA GLU A 307 -18.64 8.27 19.56
C GLU A 307 -19.58 7.74 18.47
N ARG A 308 -19.46 8.28 17.24
CA ARG A 308 -20.27 7.86 16.09
C ARG A 308 -20.05 6.39 15.75
N VAL A 309 -18.79 5.97 15.65
CA VAL A 309 -18.44 4.57 15.34
C VAL A 309 -18.90 3.63 16.47
N THR A 310 -18.78 4.07 17.73
CA THR A 310 -19.27 3.29 18.90
C THR A 310 -20.77 3.04 18.80
N ARG A 311 -21.57 4.09 18.49
CA ARG A 311 -23.02 3.97 18.32
C ARG A 311 -23.37 2.96 17.22
N TYR A 312 -22.74 3.12 16.06
CA TYR A 312 -22.93 2.23 14.92
C TYR A 312 -22.66 0.76 15.28
N LEU A 313 -21.49 0.46 15.86
CA LEU A 313 -21.10 -0.91 16.19
C LEU A 313 -21.98 -1.54 17.27
N ILE A 314 -22.48 -0.74 18.22
CA ILE A 314 -23.46 -1.21 19.21
C ILE A 314 -24.79 -1.58 18.54
N GLU A 315 -25.30 -0.74 17.64
CA GLU A 315 -26.58 -0.96 16.97
C GLU A 315 -26.57 -2.21 16.07
N ILE A 316 -25.43 -2.50 15.42
CA ILE A 316 -25.27 -3.73 14.64
C ILE A 316 -24.80 -4.94 15.47
N ASN A 317 -24.66 -4.79 16.80
CA ASN A 317 -24.18 -5.81 17.74
C ASN A 317 -22.79 -6.39 17.41
N ASP A 318 -21.88 -5.56 16.93
CA ASP A 318 -20.50 -5.96 16.60
C ASP A 318 -19.53 -5.63 17.73
N THR A 319 -19.55 -6.46 18.76
CA THR A 319 -18.71 -6.25 19.97
C THR A 319 -17.22 -6.43 19.71
N THR A 320 -16.86 -7.27 18.72
CA THR A 320 -15.46 -7.56 18.39
C THR A 320 -14.79 -6.33 17.76
N ARG A 321 -15.41 -5.74 16.73
CA ARG A 321 -14.88 -4.50 16.13
C ARG A 321 -15.00 -3.31 17.08
N LEU A 322 -15.97 -3.32 18.00
CA LEU A 322 -16.08 -2.30 19.05
C LEU A 322 -14.90 -2.32 20.03
N ASP A 323 -14.42 -3.50 20.43
CA ASP A 323 -13.21 -3.61 21.25
C ASP A 323 -11.97 -3.15 20.48
N LEU A 324 -11.84 -3.58 19.21
CA LEU A 324 -10.74 -3.17 18.34
C LEU A 324 -10.67 -1.65 18.16
N ILE A 325 -11.78 -0.98 17.84
CA ILE A 325 -11.77 0.46 17.59
C ILE A 325 -11.34 1.26 18.83
N ARG A 326 -11.72 0.80 20.03
CA ARG A 326 -11.30 1.41 21.30
C ARG A 326 -9.79 1.26 21.51
N ARG A 327 -9.22 0.08 21.21
CA ARG A 327 -7.77 -0.15 21.23
C ARG A 327 -7.05 0.70 20.18
N CYS A 328 -7.55 0.77 18.95
CA CYS A 328 -7.02 1.63 17.89
C CYS A 328 -7.01 3.10 18.33
N PHE A 329 -8.11 3.58 18.93
CA PHE A 329 -8.21 4.94 19.45
C PHE A 329 -7.18 5.19 20.55
N TYR A 330 -7.11 4.32 21.56
CA TYR A 330 -6.13 4.43 22.65
C TYR A 330 -4.68 4.48 22.13
N LEU A 331 -4.32 3.57 21.22
CA LEU A 331 -3.00 3.53 20.61
C LEU A 331 -2.70 4.75 19.73
N LYS A 332 -3.73 5.33 19.07
CA LYS A 332 -3.58 6.53 18.24
C LYS A 332 -3.34 7.80 19.05
N VAL A 333 -3.87 7.87 20.28
CA VAL A 333 -3.67 9.01 21.18
C VAL A 333 -2.24 9.05 21.75
N CYS A 334 -1.56 7.90 21.82
CA CYS A 334 -0.17 7.77 22.28
C CYS A 334 0.11 8.27 23.72
N GLU A 335 -0.93 8.34 24.56
CA GLU A 335 -0.82 8.74 25.98
C GLU A 335 -0.80 7.50 26.88
N LYS A 336 0.33 7.23 27.54
CA LYS A 336 0.54 6.02 28.35
C LYS A 336 -0.04 6.19 29.76
N LEU A 337 -1.20 5.57 30.01
CA LEU A 337 -1.87 5.69 31.32
C LEU A 337 -1.30 4.79 32.42
N SER A 338 -0.56 3.75 32.07
CA SER A 338 0.08 2.85 33.03
C SER A 338 1.32 3.45 33.71
N LEU A 339 1.88 4.55 33.18
CA LEU A 339 3.02 5.26 33.77
C LEU A 339 2.53 6.28 34.83
N ASN A 340 3.30 6.42 35.93
CA ASN A 340 2.99 7.29 37.06
C ASN A 340 3.13 8.78 36.72
N GLN A 341 2.42 9.62 37.48
CA GLN A 341 2.26 11.08 37.27
C GLN A 341 3.54 11.92 37.45
N ASP A 342 4.64 11.36 37.97
CA ASP A 342 5.84 12.12 38.37
C ASP A 342 6.75 12.53 37.19
N ASP A 343 6.50 12.04 35.98
CA ASP A 343 7.14 12.58 34.76
C ASP A 343 6.47 13.92 34.38
N LYS A 344 7.25 15.00 34.49
CA LYS A 344 6.89 16.43 34.42
C LYS A 344 6.17 16.93 33.14
N GLY A 345 5.60 16.06 32.31
CA GLY A 345 4.82 16.39 31.11
C GLY A 345 3.39 15.85 31.07
N CYS A 346 2.95 15.07 32.08
CA CYS A 346 1.78 14.18 31.97
C CYS A 346 0.49 14.64 32.67
N ILE A 347 0.26 15.96 32.81
CA ILE A 347 -1.01 16.53 33.31
C ILE A 347 -1.69 17.24 32.14
N GLY A 348 -2.23 16.45 31.21
CA GLY A 348 -2.94 16.95 30.03
C GLY A 348 -4.43 16.65 30.08
N TRP A 349 -5.24 17.54 29.48
CA TRP A 349 -6.67 17.33 29.22
C TRP A 349 -6.92 15.99 28.48
N ARG A 350 -6.00 15.56 27.60
CA ARG A 350 -6.05 14.26 26.91
C ARG A 350 -6.11 13.08 27.87
N ARG A 351 -5.30 13.11 28.93
CA ARG A 351 -5.23 12.06 29.95
C ARG A 351 -6.55 11.94 30.71
N GLN A 352 -7.19 13.07 31.01
CA GLN A 352 -8.50 13.11 31.68
C GLN A 352 -9.57 12.46 30.81
N VAL A 353 -9.63 12.81 29.52
CA VAL A 353 -10.57 12.22 28.56
C VAL A 353 -10.36 10.70 28.44
N LEU A 354 -9.12 10.24 28.26
CA LEU A 354 -8.84 8.81 28.18
C LEU A 354 -9.21 8.06 29.48
N THR A 355 -8.94 8.67 30.64
CA THR A 355 -9.28 8.05 31.93
C THR A 355 -10.78 7.84 32.07
N GLN A 356 -11.59 8.82 31.63
CA GLN A 356 -13.04 8.69 31.60
C GLN A 356 -13.48 7.57 30.63
N LEU A 357 -12.96 7.56 29.41
CA LEU A 357 -13.30 6.56 28.40
C LEU A 357 -12.97 5.13 28.85
N ILE A 358 -11.79 4.92 29.45
CA ILE A 358 -11.36 3.62 29.97
C ILE A 358 -12.25 3.12 31.10
N TYR A 359 -12.67 4.02 31.99
CA TYR A 359 -13.63 3.69 33.03
C TYR A 359 -14.96 3.22 32.43
N GLU A 360 -15.47 3.92 31.40
CA GLU A 360 -16.69 3.53 30.68
C GLU A 360 -16.53 2.19 29.93
N TRP A 361 -15.35 1.92 29.36
CA TRP A 361 -15.05 0.67 28.66
C TRP A 361 -14.80 -0.52 29.60
N LYS A 362 -14.63 -0.26 30.91
CA LYS A 362 -14.34 -1.27 31.95
C LYS A 362 -13.06 -2.07 31.65
N TRP A 363 -12.04 -1.42 31.13
CA TRP A 363 -10.75 -2.07 30.93
C TRP A 363 -10.00 -2.24 32.25
N ASP A 364 -9.35 -3.39 32.40
CA ASP A 364 -8.49 -3.68 33.53
C ASP A 364 -7.07 -3.06 33.35
N PRO A 365 -6.29 -2.91 34.44
CA PRO A 365 -4.93 -2.38 34.36
C PRO A 365 -3.93 -3.25 33.58
N GLU A 366 -4.16 -4.57 33.48
CA GLU A 366 -3.26 -5.48 32.77
C GLU A 366 -3.31 -5.23 31.26
N ARG A 367 -4.52 -5.06 30.72
CA ARG A 367 -4.74 -4.63 29.33
C ARG A 367 -4.04 -3.32 29.01
N LEU A 368 -4.14 -2.30 29.87
CA LEU A 368 -3.45 -1.02 29.68
C LEU A 368 -1.94 -1.20 29.62
N LYS A 369 -1.38 -2.02 30.52
CA LYS A 369 0.04 -2.34 30.54
C LYS A 369 0.49 -3.03 29.25
N ILE A 370 -0.32 -3.90 28.67
CA ILE A 370 -0.03 -4.53 27.37
C ILE A 370 0.00 -3.47 26.27
N LEU A 371 -1.04 -2.62 26.16
CA LEU A 371 -1.15 -1.58 25.13
C LEU A 371 -0.03 -0.52 25.23
N ASP A 372 0.31 -0.06 26.43
CA ASP A 372 1.37 0.94 26.65
C ASP A 372 2.79 0.41 26.34
N ASN A 373 2.94 -0.91 26.38
CA ASN A 373 4.14 -1.63 25.98
C ASN A 373 4.11 -2.03 24.49
N ARG A 374 3.26 -1.42 23.65
CA ARG A 374 3.24 -1.64 22.20
C ARG A 374 4.62 -1.60 21.55
N ASN A 375 5.48 -0.67 21.97
CA ASN A 375 6.84 -0.55 21.41
C ASN A 375 7.74 -1.77 21.71
N LEU A 376 7.34 -2.61 22.65
CA LEU A 376 8.01 -3.85 23.05
C LEU A 376 7.26 -5.09 22.56
N TRP A 377 6.18 -4.92 21.78
CA TRP A 377 5.43 -6.07 21.25
C TRP A 377 6.31 -6.90 20.33
N LYS A 378 6.33 -8.20 20.61
CA LYS A 378 7.01 -9.21 19.80
C LYS A 378 6.03 -9.96 18.92
N ILE A 379 6.54 -10.93 18.17
CA ILE A 379 5.85 -11.54 17.03
C ILE A 379 4.45 -12.09 17.38
N GLU A 380 4.26 -12.71 18.54
CA GLU A 380 2.98 -13.29 18.93
C GLU A 380 1.90 -12.21 19.08
N GLN A 381 2.19 -11.14 19.82
CA GLN A 381 1.27 -10.02 20.03
C GLN A 381 1.00 -9.27 18.72
N VAL A 382 2.03 -9.09 17.89
CA VAL A 382 1.88 -8.45 16.58
C VAL A 382 1.03 -9.30 15.65
N ARG A 383 1.17 -10.62 15.66
CA ARG A 383 0.36 -11.53 14.84
C ARG A 383 -1.13 -11.46 15.23
N ASP A 384 -1.42 -11.45 16.52
CA ASP A 384 -2.81 -11.34 17.00
C ASP A 384 -3.43 -10.00 16.58
N ALA A 385 -2.72 -8.88 16.79
CA ALA A 385 -3.16 -7.57 16.34
C ALA A 385 -3.31 -7.49 14.81
N HIS A 386 -2.38 -8.08 14.05
CA HIS A 386 -2.42 -8.12 12.59
C HIS A 386 -3.67 -8.83 12.08
N ASN A 387 -3.99 -10.00 12.62
CA ASN A 387 -5.16 -10.79 12.22
C ASN A 387 -6.47 -10.03 12.49
N GLU A 388 -6.60 -9.41 13.66
CA GLU A 388 -7.81 -8.63 13.99
C GLU A 388 -8.00 -7.40 13.09
N LEU A 389 -6.91 -6.70 12.78
CA LEU A 389 -6.92 -5.57 11.85
C LEU A 389 -7.32 -6.05 10.45
N LEU A 390 -6.74 -7.17 9.98
CA LEU A 390 -7.04 -7.76 8.69
C LEU A 390 -8.52 -8.15 8.57
N ASP A 391 -9.04 -8.87 9.55
CA ASP A 391 -10.45 -9.31 9.56
C ASP A 391 -11.39 -8.10 9.49
N THR A 392 -11.06 -7.02 10.21
CA THR A 392 -11.83 -5.77 10.19
C THR A 392 -11.77 -5.06 8.84
N MET A 393 -10.60 -5.00 8.21
CA MET A 393 -10.42 -4.40 6.88
C MET A 393 -11.18 -5.20 5.81
N MET A 394 -11.08 -6.53 5.83
CA MET A 394 -11.81 -7.41 4.91
C MET A 394 -13.32 -7.30 5.11
N GLN A 395 -13.79 -7.16 6.36
CA GLN A 395 -15.20 -6.93 6.63
C GLN A 395 -15.67 -5.55 6.10
N SER A 396 -14.86 -4.51 6.29
CA SER A 396 -15.14 -3.16 5.77
C SER A 396 -15.19 -3.16 4.23
N TYR A 397 -14.28 -3.87 3.57
CA TYR A 397 -14.30 -4.08 2.11
C TYR A 397 -15.57 -4.79 1.65
N ARG A 398 -15.98 -5.88 2.33
CA ARG A 398 -17.25 -6.58 2.01
C ARG A 398 -18.45 -5.65 2.14
N ASN A 399 -18.49 -4.82 3.19
CA ASN A 399 -19.55 -3.85 3.40
C ASN A 399 -19.57 -2.77 2.31
N LEU A 400 -18.40 -2.29 1.89
CA LEU A 400 -18.26 -1.37 0.75
C LEU A 400 -18.82 -1.96 -0.55
N ILE A 401 -18.47 -3.22 -0.87
CA ILE A 401 -18.99 -3.91 -2.07
C ILE A 401 -20.51 -4.09 -1.98
N ARG A 402 -21.06 -4.42 -0.80
CA ARG A 402 -22.51 -4.51 -0.58
C ARG A 402 -23.20 -3.15 -0.76
N PHE A 403 -22.60 -2.08 -0.25
CA PHE A 403 -23.11 -0.72 -0.41
C PHE A 403 -23.18 -0.31 -1.88
N ALA A 404 -22.11 -0.56 -2.65
CA ALA A 404 -22.09 -0.28 -4.08
C ALA A 404 -23.20 -1.00 -4.84
N ARG A 405 -23.44 -2.28 -4.50
CA ARG A 405 -24.53 -3.09 -5.06
C ARG A 405 -25.91 -2.50 -4.72
N ARG A 406 -26.15 -2.14 -3.45
CA ARG A 406 -27.45 -1.61 -2.98
C ARG A 406 -27.84 -0.30 -3.66
N ASN A 407 -26.85 0.56 -3.94
CA ASN A 407 -27.10 1.87 -4.53
C ASN A 407 -27.02 1.88 -6.07
N ASN A 408 -26.97 0.70 -6.71
CA ASN A 408 -26.79 0.57 -8.16
C ASN A 408 -25.70 1.48 -8.71
N LEU A 409 -24.63 1.66 -7.94
CA LEU A 409 -23.47 2.35 -8.45
C LEU A 409 -23.05 1.54 -9.68
N SER A 410 -23.19 2.14 -10.87
CA SER A 410 -22.24 1.82 -11.93
C SER A 410 -20.91 1.91 -11.21
N VAL A 411 -20.10 0.88 -11.32
CA VAL A 411 -18.79 0.90 -10.70
C VAL A 411 -18.03 2.00 -11.45
N SER A 412 -18.24 3.24 -11.02
CA SER A 412 -17.79 4.50 -11.62
C SER A 412 -16.38 4.81 -11.12
N ALA A 413 -15.95 4.15 -10.04
CA ALA A 413 -14.56 3.79 -9.88
C ALA A 413 -14.20 2.85 -11.03
N SER A 414 -13.14 3.14 -11.77
CA SER A 414 -12.76 2.27 -12.87
C SER A 414 -12.61 0.83 -12.34
N PRO A 415 -13.02 -0.22 -13.08
CA PRO A 415 -12.69 -1.61 -12.73
C PRO A 415 -11.20 -1.79 -12.43
N GLN A 416 -10.39 -0.88 -12.97
CA GLN A 416 -8.98 -0.73 -12.72
C GLN A 416 -8.69 -0.39 -11.23
N ASP A 417 -9.26 0.67 -10.65
CA ASP A 417 -8.98 1.12 -9.28
C ASP A 417 -9.35 0.07 -8.22
N ILE A 418 -10.49 -0.60 -8.43
CA ILE A 418 -10.90 -1.73 -7.59
C ILE A 418 -9.92 -2.88 -7.75
N GLY A 419 -9.49 -3.19 -8.98
CA GLY A 419 -8.47 -4.20 -9.26
C GLY A 419 -7.15 -3.92 -8.53
N VAL A 420 -6.67 -2.67 -8.54
CA VAL A 420 -5.45 -2.24 -7.86
C VAL A 420 -5.58 -2.38 -6.35
N LEU A 421 -6.64 -1.83 -5.76
CA LEU A 421 -6.84 -1.95 -4.31
C LEU A 421 -6.90 -3.42 -3.91
N THR A 422 -7.70 -4.19 -4.62
CA THR A 422 -7.96 -5.59 -4.30
C THR A 422 -6.66 -6.40 -4.40
N ARG A 423 -5.84 -6.18 -5.45
CA ARG A 423 -4.52 -6.81 -5.56
C ARG A 423 -3.54 -6.32 -4.49
N LYS A 424 -3.56 -5.04 -4.10
CA LYS A 424 -2.70 -4.54 -3.00
C LYS A 424 -3.08 -5.20 -1.67
N LEU A 425 -4.37 -5.29 -1.35
CA LEU A 425 -4.88 -5.98 -0.16
C LEU A 425 -4.46 -7.46 -0.17
N TYR A 426 -4.65 -8.17 -1.28
CA TYR A 426 -4.26 -9.58 -1.35
C TYR A 426 -2.74 -9.80 -1.35
N ALA A 427 -1.97 -8.97 -2.06
CA ALA A 427 -0.52 -9.02 -2.03
C ALA A 427 0.01 -8.84 -0.60
N ALA A 428 -0.58 -7.93 0.18
CA ALA A 428 -0.22 -7.70 1.58
C ALA A 428 -0.67 -8.84 2.51
N PHE A 429 -1.90 -9.35 2.37
CA PHE A 429 -2.54 -10.13 3.42
C PHE A 429 -2.93 -11.57 3.07
N GLU A 430 -3.03 -11.94 1.79
CA GLU A 430 -3.45 -13.28 1.40
C GLU A 430 -2.38 -14.32 1.78
N ALA A 431 -2.78 -15.34 2.54
CA ALA A 431 -1.93 -16.48 2.87
C ALA A 431 -2.03 -17.55 1.77
N LEU A 432 -0.97 -17.69 0.99
CA LEU A 432 -0.87 -18.69 -0.07
C LEU A 432 0.24 -19.72 0.21
N PRO A 433 0.11 -20.97 -0.29
CA PRO A 433 1.21 -21.93 -0.24
C PRO A 433 2.50 -21.32 -0.80
N GLY A 434 3.60 -21.48 -0.06
CA GLY A 434 4.89 -20.88 -0.42
C GLY A 434 5.01 -19.36 -0.27
N LYS A 435 3.93 -18.60 -0.06
CA LYS A 435 4.05 -17.16 0.23
C LYS A 435 4.63 -16.95 1.63
N VAL A 436 5.48 -15.94 1.76
CA VAL A 436 5.94 -15.39 3.03
C VAL A 436 4.98 -14.27 3.43
N THR A 437 4.14 -14.52 4.42
CA THR A 437 3.21 -13.52 4.95
C THR A 437 3.97 -12.50 5.80
N LEU A 438 3.80 -11.21 5.48
CA LEU A 438 4.37 -10.10 6.23
C LEU A 438 3.38 -9.65 7.30
N VAL A 439 3.75 -9.79 8.58
CA VAL A 439 2.84 -9.63 9.72
C VAL A 439 2.93 -8.27 10.40
N ASN A 440 3.90 -7.43 10.04
CA ASN A 440 4.16 -6.15 10.71
C ASN A 440 4.04 -4.93 9.77
N PRO A 441 2.82 -4.56 9.34
CA PRO A 441 2.56 -3.30 8.65
C PRO A 441 2.61 -2.13 9.66
N GLN A 442 3.79 -1.89 10.26
CA GLN A 442 4.02 -0.83 11.27
C GLN A 442 3.23 -1.00 12.59
N ILE A 443 2.94 -2.24 12.98
CA ILE A 443 2.28 -2.55 14.26
C ILE A 443 3.26 -2.33 15.42
N SER A 444 4.48 -2.87 15.35
CA SER A 444 5.54 -2.72 16.35
C SER A 444 6.82 -2.19 15.68
N PRO A 445 7.61 -1.34 16.36
CA PRO A 445 8.87 -0.83 15.81
C PRO A 445 9.97 -1.90 15.73
N ASP A 446 9.94 -2.93 16.59
CA ASP A 446 11.02 -3.92 16.68
C ASP A 446 10.50 -5.34 16.97
N LEU A 447 10.55 -6.18 15.93
CA LEU A 447 10.24 -7.61 16.04
C LEU A 447 11.46 -8.50 16.28
N SER A 448 12.66 -7.94 16.46
CA SER A 448 13.86 -8.75 16.63
C SER A 448 13.74 -9.70 17.81
N GLU A 449 14.13 -10.96 17.60
CA GLU A 449 14.10 -11.99 18.62
C GLU A 449 15.53 -12.32 19.06
N LYS A 450 15.73 -12.46 20.37
CA LYS A 450 17.06 -12.74 20.93
C LYS A 450 17.55 -14.14 20.55
N ASN A 451 16.67 -15.12 20.54
CA ASN A 451 16.99 -16.50 20.16
C ASN A 451 16.03 -16.95 19.08
N LEU A 452 16.55 -17.63 18.06
CA LEU A 452 15.75 -18.29 17.02
C LEU A 452 16.24 -19.73 16.89
N THR A 453 15.39 -20.69 17.24
CA THR A 453 15.72 -22.12 17.23
C THR A 453 14.94 -22.83 16.13
N PHE A 454 15.65 -23.42 15.18
CA PHE A 454 15.13 -24.22 14.08
C PHE A 454 15.23 -25.71 14.42
N ILE A 455 14.10 -26.41 14.48
CA ILE A 455 14.06 -27.83 14.85
C ILE A 455 13.46 -28.63 13.72
N TYR A 456 14.22 -29.59 13.20
CA TYR A 456 13.70 -30.57 12.25
C TYR A 456 13.09 -31.78 12.98
N VAL A 457 11.90 -32.17 12.53
CA VAL A 457 11.21 -33.38 12.99
C VAL A 457 11.14 -34.38 11.82
N PRO A 458 11.70 -35.60 11.98
CA PRO A 458 11.63 -36.64 10.95
C PRO A 458 10.23 -37.27 10.85
N GLN A 459 10.01 -38.05 9.79
CA GLN A 459 8.79 -38.83 9.62
C GLN A 459 8.62 -39.88 10.73
N GLY A 460 7.38 -40.29 11.00
CA GLY A 460 7.08 -41.33 12.01
C GLY A 460 7.14 -40.86 13.47
N ARG A 461 7.26 -39.56 13.72
CA ARG A 461 7.13 -38.95 15.06
C ARG A 461 5.69 -38.46 15.30
N ALA A 462 5.40 -38.05 16.54
CA ALA A 462 4.08 -37.52 16.92
C ALA A 462 3.75 -36.19 16.23
N ASN A 463 4.75 -35.32 16.05
CA ASN A 463 4.62 -34.07 15.30
C ASN A 463 4.79 -34.31 13.79
N ARG A 464 4.15 -33.46 12.97
CA ARG A 464 4.28 -33.51 11.51
C ARG A 464 5.75 -33.35 11.11
N SER A 465 6.21 -34.12 10.12
CA SER A 465 7.59 -34.00 9.65
C SER A 465 7.86 -32.65 8.98
N GLY A 466 9.05 -32.09 9.19
CA GLY A 466 9.46 -30.78 8.67
C GLY A 466 10.14 -29.94 9.75
N TRP A 467 10.29 -28.66 9.46
CA TRP A 467 10.96 -27.68 10.29
C TRP A 467 9.97 -26.87 11.14
N TYR A 468 10.38 -26.56 12.37
CA TYR A 468 9.66 -25.76 13.34
C TYR A 468 10.56 -24.63 13.84
N LEU A 469 10.00 -23.43 13.93
CA LEU A 469 10.71 -22.25 14.44
C LEU A 469 10.19 -21.89 15.85
N TYR A 470 11.12 -21.59 16.76
CA TYR A 470 10.83 -21.07 18.10
C TYR A 470 11.67 -19.81 18.38
N ASN A 471 11.15 -18.85 19.14
CA ASN A 471 11.90 -17.68 19.64
C ASN A 471 12.61 -17.92 20.99
N GLN A 472 12.87 -19.18 21.32
CA GLN A 472 13.46 -19.59 22.60
C GLN A 472 14.85 -20.18 22.37
N ALA A 473 15.71 -20.14 23.40
CA ALA A 473 16.95 -20.89 23.40
C ALA A 473 16.67 -22.41 23.43
N PRO A 474 17.60 -23.27 22.96
CA PRO A 474 17.40 -24.72 22.84
C PRO A 474 17.55 -25.43 24.21
N ALA A 475 16.62 -25.17 25.13
CA ALA A 475 16.50 -25.89 26.39
C ALA A 475 15.22 -26.72 26.42
N ILE A 476 15.27 -27.92 27.00
CA ILE A 476 14.13 -28.86 27.01
C ILE A 476 12.90 -28.20 27.65
N GLY A 477 13.08 -27.46 28.75
CA GLY A 477 11.99 -26.76 29.44
C GLY A 477 11.44 -25.53 28.72
N SER A 478 12.18 -24.92 27.78
CA SER A 478 11.71 -23.75 27.02
C SER A 478 10.95 -24.12 25.74
N ILE A 479 11.11 -25.35 25.24
CA ILE A 479 10.45 -25.81 24.01
C ILE A 479 9.21 -26.66 24.34
N ILE A 480 9.26 -27.50 25.37
CA ILE A 480 8.11 -28.35 25.74
C ILE A 480 6.94 -27.47 26.19
N GLY A 481 5.78 -27.67 25.57
CA GLY A 481 4.53 -26.96 25.90
C GLY A 481 4.38 -25.59 25.24
N HIS A 482 5.39 -25.08 24.54
CA HIS A 482 5.31 -23.84 23.77
C HIS A 482 4.88 -24.12 22.33
N GLN A 483 4.05 -23.24 21.76
CA GLN A 483 3.69 -23.34 20.35
C GLN A 483 4.86 -22.84 19.49
N PRO A 484 5.15 -23.51 18.36
CA PRO A 484 6.10 -22.97 17.38
C PRO A 484 5.57 -21.66 16.82
N LEU A 485 6.48 -20.72 16.52
CA LEU A 485 6.15 -19.49 15.82
C LEU A 485 5.59 -19.78 14.43
N GLU A 486 6.25 -20.69 13.71
CA GLU A 486 5.89 -21.10 12.36
C GLU A 486 6.37 -22.53 12.08
N TYR A 487 5.66 -23.24 11.21
CA TYR A 487 6.01 -24.58 10.72
C TYR A 487 6.05 -24.61 9.20
N ASN A 488 7.07 -25.28 8.65
CA ASN A 488 7.09 -25.59 7.23
C ASN A 488 7.81 -26.90 6.91
N ARG A 489 7.54 -27.47 5.73
CA ARG A 489 8.19 -28.72 5.31
C ARG A 489 9.66 -28.53 4.97
N TYR A 490 10.04 -27.35 4.50
CA TYR A 490 11.40 -27.02 4.09
C TYR A 490 11.88 -25.74 4.77
N LEU A 491 13.18 -25.67 5.04
CA LEU A 491 13.85 -24.68 5.87
C LEU A 491 13.87 -23.29 5.23
N ASN A 492 14.06 -23.21 3.91
CA ASN A 492 14.14 -21.94 3.18
C ASN A 492 12.94 -21.03 3.47
N LYS A 493 11.72 -21.57 3.56
CA LYS A 493 10.53 -20.77 3.90
C LYS A 493 10.61 -20.18 5.31
N LEU A 494 11.07 -20.93 6.29
CA LEU A 494 11.15 -20.43 7.67
C LEU A 494 12.22 -19.36 7.81
N VAL A 495 13.39 -19.55 7.20
CA VAL A 495 14.46 -18.55 7.21
C VAL A 495 13.99 -17.27 6.52
N SER A 496 13.39 -17.40 5.33
CA SER A 496 12.81 -16.29 4.59
C SER A 496 11.74 -15.56 5.42
N TRP A 497 10.81 -16.29 6.04
CA TRP A 497 9.77 -15.69 6.87
C TRP A 497 10.32 -14.93 8.08
N THR A 498 11.35 -15.48 8.72
CA THR A 498 12.03 -14.85 9.87
C THR A 498 12.76 -13.58 9.46
N TYR A 499 13.44 -13.60 8.31
CA TYR A 499 14.18 -12.46 7.76
C TYR A 499 13.25 -11.32 7.31
N PHE A 500 12.25 -11.60 6.46
CA PHE A 500 11.38 -10.56 5.92
C PHE A 500 10.43 -9.95 6.95
N ASN A 501 10.15 -10.64 8.05
CA ASN A 501 9.40 -10.07 9.19
C ASN A 501 10.29 -9.35 10.21
N GLY A 502 11.62 -9.32 10.02
CA GLY A 502 12.55 -8.59 10.89
C GLY A 502 12.80 -9.23 12.25
N LEU A 503 12.49 -10.53 12.42
CA LEU A 503 12.82 -11.27 13.64
C LEU A 503 14.33 -11.55 13.72
N LEU A 504 14.95 -11.76 12.56
CA LEU A 504 16.36 -12.07 12.41
C LEU A 504 17.17 -10.78 12.30
N THR A 505 18.11 -10.57 13.23
CA THR A 505 19.04 -9.44 13.22
C THR A 505 20.46 -9.90 13.55
N GLU A 506 21.46 -9.04 13.37
CA GLU A 506 22.85 -9.31 13.78
C GLU A 506 23.01 -9.64 15.27
N LYS A 507 22.03 -9.26 16.11
CA LYS A 507 22.03 -9.52 17.56
C LYS A 507 21.34 -10.84 17.92
N SER A 508 20.69 -11.50 16.98
CA SER A 508 19.94 -12.73 17.20
C SER A 508 20.87 -13.93 17.31
N CYS A 509 20.70 -14.75 18.34
CA CYS A 509 21.39 -16.04 18.48
C CYS A 509 20.61 -17.13 17.75
N ILE A 510 21.25 -17.78 16.78
CA ILE A 510 20.62 -18.80 15.93
C ILE A 510 21.01 -20.18 16.45
N HIS A 511 20.01 -21.05 16.60
CA HIS A 511 20.19 -22.42 17.06
C HIS A 511 19.53 -23.39 16.09
N ILE A 512 20.11 -24.57 15.92
CA ILE A 512 19.57 -25.60 15.05
C ILE A 512 19.58 -26.96 15.75
N HIS A 513 18.49 -27.70 15.62
CA HIS A 513 18.41 -29.12 15.92
C HIS A 513 18.02 -29.85 14.64
N HIS A 514 19.03 -30.24 13.87
CA HIS A 514 18.89 -30.77 12.51
C HIS A 514 18.42 -32.23 12.45
N GLY A 515 18.45 -32.96 13.57
CA GLY A 515 18.01 -34.35 13.63
C GLY A 515 18.78 -35.24 12.65
N GLU A 516 18.08 -35.86 11.71
CA GLU A 516 18.65 -36.72 10.67
C GLU A 516 18.96 -35.97 9.35
N THR A 517 18.75 -34.65 9.29
CA THR A 517 19.03 -33.86 8.07
C THR A 517 20.52 -33.53 7.94
N GLN A 518 20.96 -33.28 6.71
CA GLN A 518 22.33 -32.85 6.40
C GLN A 518 22.49 -31.31 6.45
N CYS A 519 21.48 -30.59 6.95
CA CYS A 519 21.55 -29.15 7.14
C CYS A 519 22.07 -28.85 8.54
N ASP A 520 23.34 -28.47 8.65
CA ASP A 520 23.98 -28.15 9.91
C ASP A 520 23.92 -26.64 10.22
N GLU A 521 24.52 -26.25 11.33
CA GLU A 521 24.56 -24.86 11.77
C GLU A 521 25.31 -23.95 10.78
N LEU A 522 26.36 -24.46 10.13
CA LEU A 522 27.13 -23.71 9.14
C LEU A 522 26.27 -23.40 7.91
N LYS A 523 25.58 -24.40 7.34
CA LYS A 523 24.68 -24.20 6.20
C LYS A 523 23.54 -23.23 6.52
N LEU A 524 22.98 -23.30 7.73
CA LEU A 524 21.94 -22.35 8.16
C LEU A 524 22.46 -20.90 8.19
N HIS A 525 23.65 -20.67 8.76
CA HIS A 525 24.25 -19.34 8.80
C HIS A 525 24.62 -18.84 7.39
N GLU A 526 25.13 -19.70 6.52
CA GLU A 526 25.38 -19.37 5.12
C GLU A 526 24.08 -18.95 4.42
N LEU A 527 22.99 -19.71 4.57
CA LEU A 527 21.68 -19.37 3.99
C LEU A 527 21.14 -18.02 4.48
N ILE A 528 21.27 -17.75 5.78
CA ILE A 528 20.90 -16.47 6.38
C ILE A 528 21.68 -15.32 5.73
N ASN A 529 23.01 -15.49 5.61
CA ASN A 529 23.88 -14.49 5.02
C ASN A 529 23.54 -14.24 3.54
N ASP A 530 23.33 -15.31 2.77
CA ASP A 530 22.96 -15.25 1.35
C ASP A 530 21.63 -14.52 1.15
N ILE A 531 20.59 -14.85 1.93
CA ILE A 531 19.29 -14.15 1.84
C ILE A 531 19.44 -12.68 2.23
N SER A 532 20.13 -12.39 3.33
CA SER A 532 20.25 -11.01 3.84
C SER A 532 21.05 -10.08 2.93
N THR A 533 22.06 -10.60 2.24
CA THR A 533 22.91 -9.82 1.34
C THR A 533 22.21 -9.52 0.01
N HIS A 534 21.37 -10.44 -0.48
CA HIS A 534 20.79 -10.34 -1.83
C HIS A 534 19.33 -9.87 -1.86
N PHE A 535 18.61 -9.90 -0.74
CA PHE A 535 17.23 -9.41 -0.66
C PHE A 535 17.09 -8.27 0.35
N PRO A 536 16.81 -7.03 -0.09
CA PRO A 536 16.53 -5.95 0.84
C PRO A 536 15.21 -6.20 1.60
N ILE A 537 15.18 -5.95 2.90
CA ILE A 537 13.95 -6.09 3.71
C ILE A 537 12.87 -5.13 3.22
N ARG A 538 13.20 -3.83 3.12
CA ARG A 538 12.30 -2.75 2.73
C ARG A 538 12.49 -2.40 1.25
N LEU A 539 11.38 -2.28 0.52
CA LEU A 539 11.32 -1.76 -0.86
C LEU A 539 10.22 -0.69 -0.95
N PRO A 540 10.28 0.21 -1.95
CA PRO A 540 9.17 1.10 -2.27
C PRO A 540 7.88 0.30 -2.54
N SER A 541 6.74 0.86 -2.14
CA SER A 541 5.43 0.24 -2.42
C SER A 541 5.20 0.07 -3.94
N PRO A 542 4.54 -1.01 -4.38
CA PRO A 542 4.26 -1.23 -5.80
C PRO A 542 3.47 -0.05 -6.40
N THR A 543 3.86 0.38 -7.60
CA THR A 543 3.12 1.42 -8.32
C THR A 543 1.77 0.87 -8.80
N PRO A 544 0.74 1.72 -8.98
CA PRO A 544 -0.54 1.29 -9.57
C PRO A 544 -0.34 0.58 -10.92
N LYS A 545 0.58 1.08 -11.76
CA LYS A 545 0.96 0.45 -13.03
C LYS A 545 1.46 -0.99 -12.86
N ALA A 546 2.32 -1.24 -11.86
CA ALA A 546 2.83 -2.58 -11.58
C ALA A 546 1.73 -3.53 -11.09
N LEU A 547 0.76 -3.01 -10.32
CA LEU A 547 -0.41 -3.78 -9.87
C LEU A 547 -1.39 -4.08 -11.03
N TYR A 548 -1.33 -3.35 -12.14
CA TYR A 548 -2.10 -3.65 -13.36
C TYR A 548 -1.48 -4.69 -14.26
N SER A 549 -0.16 -4.68 -14.37
CA SER A 549 0.56 -5.62 -15.22
C SER A 549 0.54 -7.04 -14.63
N PRO A 550 0.81 -8.06 -15.46
CA PRO A 550 1.15 -9.38 -14.95
C PRO A 550 2.25 -9.30 -13.90
N CYS A 551 2.23 -10.25 -13.00
CA CYS A 551 3.18 -10.32 -11.91
C CYS A 551 4.55 -10.76 -12.45
N GLU A 552 5.57 -9.91 -12.34
CA GLU A 552 6.90 -10.17 -12.89
C GLU A 552 7.89 -10.50 -11.77
N ILE A 553 8.77 -11.49 -11.99
CA ILE A 553 9.83 -11.84 -11.05
C ILE A 553 10.94 -10.79 -11.13
N ARG A 554 11.25 -10.13 -10.01
CA ARG A 554 12.26 -9.07 -9.93
C ARG A 554 13.58 -9.53 -9.33
N HIS A 555 13.50 -10.38 -8.31
CA HIS A 555 14.68 -10.97 -7.66
C HIS A 555 14.43 -12.48 -7.54
N LEU A 556 15.41 -13.28 -7.91
CA LEU A 556 15.34 -14.75 -7.86
C LEU A 556 16.60 -15.32 -7.23
N ALA A 557 16.43 -16.16 -6.21
CA ALA A 557 17.45 -17.00 -5.65
C ALA A 557 17.09 -18.48 -5.84
N ILE A 558 18.07 -19.25 -6.29
CA ILE A 558 17.99 -20.70 -6.50
C ILE A 558 18.98 -21.33 -5.53
N ILE A 559 18.45 -22.03 -4.55
CA ILE A 559 19.19 -22.62 -3.43
C ILE A 559 19.27 -24.13 -3.70
N VAL A 560 20.48 -24.61 -3.96
CA VAL A 560 20.76 -25.96 -4.44
C VAL A 560 21.32 -26.81 -3.30
N ASN A 561 20.73 -27.99 -3.09
CA ASN A 561 21.20 -29.02 -2.15
C ASN A 561 21.34 -28.56 -0.68
N LEU A 562 20.41 -27.72 -0.20
CA LEU A 562 20.44 -27.20 1.18
C LEU A 562 20.26 -28.30 2.23
N GLU A 563 19.17 -29.05 2.15
CA GLU A 563 18.80 -30.07 3.15
C GLU A 563 19.29 -31.48 2.81
N LYS A 564 19.53 -31.72 1.51
CA LYS A 564 20.02 -32.99 0.97
C LYS A 564 21.10 -32.72 -0.06
N ASP A 565 22.29 -33.23 0.22
CA ASP A 565 23.47 -33.13 -0.60
C ASP A 565 23.93 -34.53 -1.04
N PRO A 566 23.78 -34.87 -2.34
CA PRO A 566 24.23 -36.15 -2.86
C PRO A 566 25.77 -36.26 -2.90
N THR A 567 26.50 -35.14 -2.78
CA THR A 567 27.96 -35.15 -2.85
C THR A 567 28.63 -35.57 -1.54
N ALA A 568 27.92 -35.56 -0.42
CA ALA A 568 28.44 -35.96 0.89
C ALA A 568 28.95 -37.42 0.91
N GLU A 569 28.43 -38.29 0.04
CA GLU A 569 28.88 -39.69 -0.09
C GLU A 569 30.30 -39.82 -0.64
N PHE A 570 30.83 -38.80 -1.33
CA PHE A 570 32.18 -38.82 -1.92
C PHE A 570 33.30 -38.77 -0.88
N SER A 571 33.01 -38.30 0.33
CA SER A 571 33.97 -38.28 1.45
C SER A 571 34.54 -39.67 1.77
N ASN A 572 33.80 -40.74 1.44
CA ASN A 572 34.17 -42.13 1.74
C ASN A 572 34.67 -42.94 0.53
N GLN A 573 34.84 -42.33 -0.66
CA GLN A 573 35.22 -43.03 -1.88
C GLN A 573 36.39 -42.37 -2.61
N VAL A 574 37.34 -43.16 -3.13
CA VAL A 574 38.37 -42.67 -4.07
C VAL A 574 37.70 -42.48 -5.43
N VAL A 575 37.17 -41.28 -5.68
CA VAL A 575 36.56 -40.94 -6.96
C VAL A 575 37.65 -40.56 -7.95
N HIS A 576 37.86 -41.37 -8.99
CA HIS A 576 38.75 -41.02 -10.10
C HIS A 576 38.09 -39.96 -11.00
N PHE A 577 38.55 -38.71 -10.91
CA PHE A 577 38.04 -37.60 -11.71
C PHE A 577 38.60 -37.61 -13.14
N ASP A 578 37.76 -37.90 -14.14
CA ASP A 578 38.04 -37.55 -15.53
C ASP A 578 37.52 -36.14 -15.81
N PHE A 579 38.44 -35.17 -15.85
CA PHE A 579 38.11 -33.75 -16.06
C PHE A 579 37.35 -33.46 -17.36
N ARG A 580 37.35 -34.38 -18.34
CA ARG A 580 36.65 -34.21 -19.63
C ARG A 580 35.21 -34.74 -19.61
N LYS A 581 34.77 -35.41 -18.53
CA LYS A 581 33.42 -36.01 -18.37
C LYS A 581 32.63 -35.47 -17.18
N LEU A 582 32.97 -34.26 -16.71
CA LEU A 582 32.31 -33.58 -15.58
C LEU A 582 30.97 -32.95 -16.01
N ASP A 583 29.93 -33.77 -16.13
CA ASP A 583 28.54 -33.32 -16.20
C ASP A 583 27.88 -33.44 -14.83
N VAL A 584 27.53 -32.30 -14.20
CA VAL A 584 26.89 -32.28 -12.87
C VAL A 584 25.48 -32.85 -12.89
N PHE A 585 24.83 -32.89 -14.05
CA PHE A 585 23.48 -33.41 -14.20
C PHE A 585 23.46 -34.92 -14.45
N SER A 586 24.55 -35.49 -14.95
CA SER A 586 24.73 -36.91 -15.24
C SER A 586 26.18 -37.37 -14.94
N PHE A 587 26.54 -37.36 -13.66
CA PHE A 587 27.90 -37.56 -13.16
C PHE A 587 28.32 -39.03 -13.09
N GLY A 588 29.56 -39.30 -13.49
CA GLY A 588 30.20 -40.62 -13.36
C GLY A 588 29.58 -41.73 -14.23
N GLU A 589 30.02 -42.96 -13.99
CA GLU A 589 29.50 -44.16 -14.68
C GLU A 589 28.04 -44.46 -14.30
N SER A 590 27.67 -44.18 -13.04
CA SER A 590 26.30 -44.31 -12.54
C SER A 590 25.35 -43.26 -13.13
N GLN A 591 25.87 -42.25 -13.85
CA GLN A 591 25.11 -41.17 -14.46
C GLN A 591 24.19 -40.46 -13.46
N GLN A 592 24.60 -40.30 -12.20
CA GLN A 592 23.76 -39.70 -11.16
C GLN A 592 23.70 -38.17 -11.27
N CYS A 593 22.56 -37.57 -10.93
CA CYS A 593 22.48 -36.12 -10.83
C CYS A 593 23.08 -35.65 -9.50
N LEU A 594 23.98 -34.67 -9.53
CA LEU A 594 24.54 -34.06 -8.32
C LEU A 594 23.62 -32.99 -7.72
N VAL A 595 22.42 -32.79 -8.26
CA VAL A 595 21.42 -31.86 -7.76
C VAL A 595 20.19 -32.64 -7.35
N GLU A 596 20.04 -32.83 -6.04
CA GLU A 596 18.96 -33.61 -5.43
C GLU A 596 17.79 -32.71 -5.01
N SER A 597 18.06 -31.46 -4.65
CA SER A 597 17.02 -30.51 -4.25
C SER A 597 17.28 -29.09 -4.74
N ILE A 598 16.18 -28.40 -5.05
CA ILE A 598 16.16 -26.98 -5.38
C ILE A 598 15.08 -26.30 -4.56
N ASP A 599 15.49 -25.28 -3.80
CA ASP A 599 14.60 -24.30 -3.21
C ASP A 599 14.63 -23.04 -4.06
N LEU A 600 13.46 -22.46 -4.34
CA LEU A 600 13.34 -21.14 -4.97
C LEU A 600 12.93 -20.13 -3.91
N LEU A 601 13.55 -18.96 -3.92
CA LEU A 601 13.08 -17.76 -3.22
C LEU A 601 13.02 -16.63 -4.24
N TYR A 602 11.86 -16.01 -4.41
CA TYR A 602 11.73 -14.87 -5.32
C TYR A 602 10.84 -13.78 -4.78
N ARG A 603 11.11 -12.54 -5.22
CA ARG A 603 10.26 -11.38 -5.00
C ARG A 603 9.76 -10.84 -6.33
N ASN A 604 8.46 -10.55 -6.41
CA ASN A 604 7.81 -10.10 -7.64
C ASN A 604 7.55 -8.57 -7.67
N SER A 605 6.99 -8.08 -8.78
CA SER A 605 6.63 -6.67 -9.01
C SER A 605 5.54 -6.14 -8.08
N TRP A 606 4.81 -7.01 -7.38
CA TRP A 606 3.83 -6.66 -6.36
C TRP A 606 4.42 -6.69 -4.94
N ASN A 607 5.75 -6.83 -4.83
CA ASN A 607 6.51 -7.03 -3.60
C ASN A 607 6.15 -8.30 -2.80
N GLU A 608 5.42 -9.26 -3.37
CA GLU A 608 5.22 -10.53 -2.70
C GLU A 608 6.51 -11.34 -2.70
N VAL A 609 6.76 -12.01 -1.59
CA VAL A 609 7.86 -12.95 -1.43
C VAL A 609 7.31 -14.37 -1.46
N ARG A 610 7.91 -15.21 -2.32
CA ARG A 610 7.47 -16.58 -2.57
C ARG A 610 8.64 -17.53 -2.42
N THR A 611 8.35 -18.68 -1.83
CA THR A 611 9.28 -19.81 -1.67
C THR A 611 8.66 -21.08 -2.23
N LEU A 612 9.46 -21.90 -2.88
CA LEU A 612 9.07 -23.21 -3.41
C LEU A 612 10.19 -24.22 -3.14
N HIS A 613 9.83 -25.49 -3.03
CA HIS A 613 10.77 -26.58 -2.79
C HIS A 613 10.51 -27.72 -3.76
N PHE A 614 11.58 -28.21 -4.39
CA PHE A 614 11.59 -29.32 -5.31
C PHE A 614 12.67 -30.32 -4.88
N SER A 615 12.35 -31.62 -4.91
CA SER A 615 13.27 -32.67 -4.47
C SER A 615 13.16 -33.91 -5.35
N GLY A 616 14.26 -34.64 -5.49
CA GLY A 616 14.36 -35.86 -6.28
C GLY A 616 14.95 -35.61 -7.68
N GLY A 617 15.02 -36.67 -8.49
CA GLY A 617 15.76 -36.67 -9.76
C GLY A 617 15.23 -35.74 -10.86
N GLN A 618 14.04 -35.14 -10.70
CA GLN A 618 13.46 -34.17 -11.64
C GLN A 618 13.43 -32.73 -11.07
N SER A 619 13.99 -32.49 -9.88
CA SER A 619 13.94 -31.20 -9.18
C SER A 619 14.38 -30.01 -10.04
N VAL A 620 15.46 -30.16 -10.80
CA VAL A 620 15.97 -29.15 -11.76
C VAL A 620 14.92 -28.79 -12.81
N LEU A 621 14.27 -29.79 -13.41
CA LEU A 621 13.28 -29.58 -14.47
C LEU A 621 12.00 -28.94 -13.93
N GLU A 622 11.51 -29.43 -12.79
CA GLU A 622 10.31 -28.89 -12.15
C GLU A 622 10.50 -27.43 -11.71
N ALA A 623 11.65 -27.11 -11.13
CA ALA A 623 12.00 -25.76 -10.73
C ALA A 623 12.07 -24.80 -11.93
N LEU A 624 12.76 -25.22 -13.01
CA LEU A 624 12.86 -24.44 -14.25
C LEU A 624 11.49 -24.24 -14.89
N LYS A 625 10.70 -25.31 -15.06
CA LYS A 625 9.35 -25.21 -15.62
C LYS A 625 8.51 -24.22 -14.83
N THR A 626 8.53 -24.33 -13.50
CA THR A 626 7.71 -23.47 -12.61
C THR A 626 8.11 -22.00 -12.70
N ILE A 627 9.41 -21.68 -12.71
CA ILE A 627 9.84 -20.28 -12.74
C ILE A 627 9.68 -19.65 -14.12
N LEU A 628 9.91 -20.42 -15.20
CA LEU A 628 9.81 -19.94 -16.58
C LEU A 628 8.35 -19.81 -17.04
N GLY A 629 7.44 -20.64 -16.51
CA GLY A 629 5.99 -20.49 -16.73
C GLY A 629 5.42 -19.19 -16.15
N LYS A 630 6.05 -18.67 -15.10
CA LYS A 630 5.70 -17.39 -14.46
C LYS A 630 6.25 -16.16 -15.18
N MET A 631 7.16 -16.33 -16.13
CA MET A 631 7.70 -15.23 -16.93
C MET A 631 6.94 -15.16 -18.25
N HIS A 632 6.32 -14.02 -18.57
CA HIS A 632 5.75 -13.77 -19.89
C HIS A 632 6.83 -13.33 -20.88
N GLN A 633 6.55 -13.37 -22.18
CA GLN A 633 7.59 -13.20 -23.22
C GLN A 633 8.18 -11.79 -23.24
N ASP A 634 7.37 -10.77 -22.97
CA ASP A 634 7.77 -9.36 -22.93
C ASP A 634 8.14 -8.89 -21.50
N ALA A 635 8.29 -9.81 -20.54
CA ALA A 635 8.66 -9.45 -19.17
C ALA A 635 10.07 -8.89 -19.13
N ALA A 636 10.30 -7.91 -18.25
CA ALA A 636 11.66 -7.52 -17.93
C ALA A 636 12.42 -8.71 -17.32
N PRO A 637 13.69 -8.96 -17.70
CA PRO A 637 14.49 -9.97 -17.02
C PRO A 637 14.61 -9.60 -15.53
N PRO A 638 14.71 -10.60 -14.63
CA PRO A 638 14.92 -10.31 -13.21
C PRO A 638 16.17 -9.43 -13.02
N ALA A 639 16.07 -8.45 -12.13
CA ALA A 639 17.16 -7.53 -11.83
C ALA A 639 18.37 -8.28 -11.21
N ALA A 640 18.09 -9.35 -10.47
CA ALA A 640 19.10 -10.25 -9.92
C ALA A 640 18.63 -11.71 -10.00
N VAL A 641 19.54 -12.60 -10.43
CA VAL A 641 19.37 -14.05 -10.43
C VAL A 641 20.60 -14.69 -9.78
N GLU A 642 20.43 -15.18 -8.56
CA GLU A 642 21.52 -15.75 -7.77
C GLU A 642 21.33 -17.25 -7.59
N VAL A 643 22.41 -18.01 -7.77
CA VAL A 643 22.46 -19.44 -7.47
C VAL A 643 23.39 -19.67 -6.28
N PHE A 644 22.83 -20.22 -5.22
CA PHE A 644 23.56 -20.67 -4.03
C PHE A 644 23.61 -22.19 -4.02
N CYS A 645 24.77 -22.77 -3.71
CA CYS A 645 24.95 -24.22 -3.64
C CYS A 645 25.51 -24.57 -2.27
N TYR A 646 24.90 -25.55 -1.60
CA TYR A 646 25.27 -26.00 -0.25
C TYR A 646 25.83 -27.42 -0.23
N SER A 647 26.29 -27.91 -1.37
CA SER A 647 27.00 -29.18 -1.47
C SER A 647 28.40 -29.10 -0.86
N GLU A 648 28.81 -30.15 -0.15
CA GLU A 648 30.11 -30.30 0.50
C GLU A 648 31.25 -30.40 -0.52
N HIS A 649 30.99 -31.07 -1.65
CA HIS A 649 31.95 -31.23 -2.73
C HIS A 649 31.42 -30.69 -4.06
N LEU A 650 32.34 -30.27 -4.95
CA LEU A 650 32.03 -29.71 -6.27
C LEU A 650 31.09 -28.47 -6.26
N ARG A 651 30.95 -27.80 -5.11
CA ARG A 651 30.10 -26.62 -4.88
C ARG A 651 30.18 -25.59 -6.00
N GLY A 652 31.39 -25.16 -6.35
CA GLY A 652 31.63 -24.15 -7.39
C GLY A 652 31.17 -24.60 -8.78
N LEU A 653 31.45 -25.86 -9.15
CA LEU A 653 31.06 -26.40 -10.45
C LEU A 653 29.54 -26.53 -10.57
N ILE A 654 28.88 -27.08 -9.54
CA ILE A 654 27.41 -27.20 -9.51
C ILE A 654 26.75 -25.82 -9.63
N ARG A 655 27.21 -24.86 -8.82
CA ARG A 655 26.73 -23.47 -8.87
C ARG A 655 26.84 -22.88 -10.26
N THR A 656 28.04 -22.91 -10.87
CA THR A 656 28.26 -22.32 -12.20
C THR A 656 27.41 -22.99 -13.27
N ARG A 657 27.24 -24.31 -13.23
CA ARG A 657 26.43 -25.05 -14.22
C ARG A 657 24.94 -24.75 -14.11
N ILE A 658 24.41 -24.67 -12.88
CA ILE A 658 23.02 -24.27 -12.67
C ILE A 658 22.80 -22.82 -13.10
N GLN A 659 23.71 -21.90 -12.76
CA GLN A 659 23.64 -20.50 -13.18
C GLN A 659 23.58 -20.37 -14.71
N GLN A 660 24.50 -21.05 -15.43
CA GLN A 660 24.51 -21.07 -16.89
C GLN A 660 23.17 -21.58 -17.46
N LEU A 661 22.69 -22.72 -16.96
CA LEU A 661 21.44 -23.32 -17.42
C LEU A 661 20.24 -22.37 -17.22
N VAL A 662 20.14 -21.74 -16.05
CA VAL A 662 19.06 -20.82 -15.71
C VAL A 662 19.12 -19.57 -16.58
N SER A 663 20.29 -18.96 -16.73
CA SER A 663 20.46 -17.77 -17.58
C SER A 663 20.08 -18.04 -19.04
N GLU A 664 20.54 -19.16 -19.60
CA GLU A 664 20.18 -19.56 -20.97
C GLU A 664 18.67 -19.81 -21.11
N CYS A 665 18.03 -20.45 -20.13
CA CYS A 665 16.59 -20.71 -20.20
C CYS A 665 15.76 -19.42 -20.07
N ILE A 666 16.16 -18.48 -19.21
CA ILE A 666 15.50 -17.18 -19.08
C ILE A 666 15.63 -16.40 -20.39
N GLU A 667 16.82 -16.36 -20.99
CA GLU A 667 17.05 -15.71 -22.28
C GLU A 667 16.17 -16.32 -23.39
N LEU A 668 16.10 -17.65 -23.48
CA LEU A 668 15.22 -18.34 -24.44
C LEU A 668 13.74 -18.01 -24.21
N ARG A 669 13.30 -17.93 -22.94
CA ARG A 669 11.91 -17.62 -22.58
C ARG A 669 11.51 -16.18 -22.94
N LEU A 670 12.39 -15.21 -22.67
CA LEU A 670 12.15 -13.77 -22.84
C LEU A 670 12.52 -13.24 -24.23
N SER A 671 13.19 -14.05 -25.06
CA SER A 671 13.55 -13.62 -26.42
C SER A 671 12.29 -13.25 -27.24
N SER A 672 12.31 -12.08 -27.89
CA SER A 672 11.20 -11.59 -28.73
C SER A 672 11.35 -11.97 -30.22
N ASN A 673 12.51 -12.51 -30.61
CA ASN A 673 12.77 -12.94 -31.99
C ASN A 673 11.94 -14.19 -32.34
N ARG A 674 10.83 -13.97 -33.04
CA ARG A 674 9.90 -15.02 -33.52
C ARG A 674 10.45 -15.86 -34.67
N GLN A 675 11.57 -15.44 -35.26
CA GLN A 675 12.16 -16.06 -36.43
C GLN A 675 13.20 -17.15 -36.11
N ASP A 676 13.51 -17.40 -34.83
CA ASP A 676 14.50 -18.43 -34.47
C ASP A 676 13.82 -19.80 -34.33
N PRO A 677 14.00 -20.73 -35.30
CA PRO A 677 13.32 -22.01 -35.32
C PRO A 677 14.07 -22.98 -34.39
N GLY A 678 13.91 -22.78 -33.07
CA GLY A 678 14.71 -23.53 -32.10
C GLY A 678 14.55 -23.12 -30.64
N ARG A 679 13.35 -22.73 -30.20
CA ARG A 679 13.06 -22.45 -28.79
C ARG A 679 12.95 -23.73 -27.95
N PHE A 680 14.05 -24.44 -27.90
CA PHE A 680 14.18 -25.76 -27.31
C PHE A 680 15.53 -25.89 -26.61
N LYS A 681 15.52 -26.45 -25.41
CA LYS A 681 16.74 -26.81 -24.68
C LYS A 681 16.71 -28.29 -24.32
N ALA A 682 17.65 -29.06 -24.88
CA ALA A 682 17.90 -30.42 -24.42
C ALA A 682 18.76 -30.40 -23.16
N LEU A 683 18.36 -31.18 -22.16
CA LEU A 683 19.07 -31.33 -20.90
C LEU A 683 19.15 -32.81 -20.53
N ARG A 684 20.34 -33.32 -20.21
CA ARG A 684 20.54 -34.71 -19.81
C ARG A 684 20.69 -34.78 -18.29
N ILE A 685 19.70 -35.36 -17.61
CA ILE A 685 19.66 -35.50 -16.14
C ILE A 685 19.54 -36.97 -15.79
N ALA A 686 20.37 -37.43 -14.85
CA ALA A 686 20.38 -38.79 -14.36
C ALA A 686 20.50 -39.84 -15.50
N GLY A 687 21.26 -39.53 -16.56
CA GLY A 687 21.40 -40.37 -17.75
C GLY A 687 20.22 -40.33 -18.74
N GLN A 688 19.14 -39.59 -18.43
CA GLN A 688 17.97 -39.43 -19.29
C GLN A 688 17.98 -38.07 -19.98
N THR A 689 17.56 -38.02 -21.24
CA THR A 689 17.47 -36.76 -22.00
C THR A 689 16.06 -36.19 -21.91
N TRP A 690 15.98 -34.92 -21.55
CA TRP A 690 14.75 -34.15 -21.43
C TRP A 690 14.80 -32.95 -22.37
N GLY A 691 13.64 -32.58 -22.91
CA GLY A 691 13.45 -31.39 -23.71
C GLY A 691 12.62 -30.36 -22.96
N LEU A 692 13.16 -29.17 -22.78
CA LEU A 692 12.38 -27.98 -22.42
C LEU A 692 11.95 -27.27 -23.70
N PHE A 693 10.64 -27.15 -23.89
CA PHE A 693 10.04 -26.49 -25.05
C PHE A 693 9.48 -25.15 -24.60
N PHE A 694 10.01 -24.07 -25.15
CA PHE A 694 9.54 -22.71 -24.85
C PHE A 694 8.48 -22.37 -25.88
N GLU A 695 7.26 -22.80 -25.58
CA GLU A 695 6.09 -22.56 -26.41
C GLU A 695 5.66 -21.09 -26.31
N ARG A 696 4.67 -20.73 -27.13
CA ARG A 696 4.16 -19.35 -27.23
C ARG A 696 3.62 -18.84 -25.89
N LEU A 697 2.93 -19.68 -25.12
CA LEU A 697 2.22 -19.29 -23.90
C LEU A 697 2.69 -20.05 -22.64
N ASN A 698 3.54 -21.08 -22.76
CA ASN A 698 3.99 -21.87 -21.61
C ASN A 698 5.36 -22.52 -21.88
N VAL A 699 5.95 -23.14 -20.85
CA VAL A 699 7.10 -24.02 -20.95
C VAL A 699 6.67 -25.45 -20.65
N SER A 700 6.83 -26.34 -21.62
CA SER A 700 6.56 -27.77 -21.45
C SER A 700 7.86 -28.57 -21.33
N VAL A 701 7.80 -29.66 -20.57
CA VAL A 701 8.93 -30.56 -20.32
C VAL A 701 8.53 -31.94 -20.81
N GLN A 702 9.33 -32.54 -21.68
CA GLN A 702 9.07 -33.88 -22.21
C GLN A 702 10.34 -34.73 -22.17
N LYS A 703 10.19 -36.02 -21.85
CA LYS A 703 11.28 -36.98 -21.91
C LYS A 703 11.52 -37.38 -23.37
N LEU A 704 12.79 -37.47 -23.78
CA LEU A 704 13.18 -37.84 -25.14
C LEU A 704 13.82 -39.23 -25.09
N GLU A 705 13.05 -40.27 -25.40
CA GLU A 705 13.45 -41.66 -25.20
C GLU A 705 14.22 -42.26 -26.38
N ASN A 706 14.09 -41.68 -27.58
CA ASN A 706 14.78 -42.17 -28.78
C ASN A 706 15.19 -41.04 -29.75
N ALA A 707 16.11 -41.34 -30.66
CA ALA A 707 16.60 -40.38 -31.65
C ALA A 707 15.47 -39.85 -32.55
N VAL A 708 14.43 -40.64 -32.80
CA VAL A 708 13.26 -40.23 -33.60
C VAL A 708 12.43 -39.17 -32.88
N GLU A 709 12.23 -39.28 -31.57
CA GLU A 709 11.59 -38.27 -30.73
C GLU A 709 12.48 -37.02 -30.58
N PHE A 710 13.80 -37.17 -30.47
CA PHE A 710 14.73 -36.05 -30.45
C PHE A 710 14.75 -35.27 -31.78
N TYR A 711 14.90 -35.97 -32.91
CA TYR A 711 14.81 -35.37 -34.24
C TYR A 711 13.40 -34.88 -34.55
N GLY A 712 12.36 -35.58 -34.10
CA GLY A 712 10.95 -35.18 -34.21
C GLY A 712 10.63 -33.91 -33.44
N ALA A 713 11.16 -33.74 -32.23
CA ALA A 713 11.05 -32.53 -31.42
C ALA A 713 11.75 -31.31 -32.06
N ILE A 714 12.89 -31.55 -32.73
CA ILE A 714 13.64 -30.52 -33.46
C ILE A 714 13.00 -30.25 -34.84
N SER A 715 12.42 -31.27 -35.50
CA SER A 715 11.84 -31.17 -36.85
C SER A 715 10.39 -30.69 -36.84
N ASN A 716 9.58 -31.00 -35.82
CA ASN A 716 8.24 -30.43 -35.63
C ASN A 716 8.29 -28.95 -35.23
N ASN A 717 9.45 -28.45 -34.79
CA ASN A 717 9.71 -27.01 -34.67
C ASN A 717 10.14 -26.36 -36.00
N LYS A 718 10.50 -27.14 -37.03
CA LYS A 718 10.87 -26.67 -38.38
C LYS A 718 9.75 -26.81 -39.41
N LEU A 719 8.83 -27.75 -39.22
CA LEU A 719 7.59 -27.86 -39.97
C LEU A 719 6.48 -27.30 -39.09
N HIS A 720 5.90 -26.17 -39.50
CA HIS A 720 4.71 -25.56 -38.89
C HIS A 720 3.86 -26.57 -38.12
N GLY A 721 3.61 -26.28 -36.84
CA GLY A 721 2.90 -27.14 -35.90
C GLY A 721 1.70 -27.81 -36.53
N LEU A 722 1.47 -29.08 -36.17
CA LEU A 722 0.36 -29.91 -36.66
C LEU A 722 -0.89 -29.06 -36.96
N PRO A 723 -1.15 -28.74 -38.25
CA PRO A 723 -2.48 -28.32 -38.63
C PRO A 723 -3.25 -29.63 -38.70
N VAL A 724 -3.88 -30.00 -37.58
CA VAL A 724 -5.04 -30.86 -37.70
C VAL A 724 -5.99 -30.07 -38.59
N LYS A 725 -6.14 -30.55 -39.83
CA LYS A 725 -7.12 -30.02 -40.78
C LYS A 725 -8.48 -30.05 -40.09
N ILE A 726 -8.91 -28.89 -39.63
CA ILE A 726 -10.32 -28.61 -39.35
C ILE A 726 -10.66 -27.44 -40.25
N ASN A 727 -11.47 -27.73 -41.25
CA ASN A 727 -12.21 -26.73 -42.01
C ASN A 727 -13.04 -25.90 -41.04
N THR A 728 -12.69 -24.63 -40.81
CA THR A 728 -13.64 -23.52 -40.60
C THR A 728 -12.88 -22.19 -40.47
N LYS A 729 -13.55 -21.08 -40.78
CA LYS A 729 -13.06 -19.69 -40.59
C LYS A 729 -12.83 -19.40 -39.09
N GLU A 730 -11.77 -19.92 -38.49
CA GLU A 730 -11.50 -19.74 -37.07
C GLU A 730 -10.51 -18.60 -36.82
N THR A 731 -10.93 -17.69 -35.96
CA THR A 731 -10.24 -16.47 -35.53
C THR A 731 -8.97 -16.87 -34.78
N HIS A 732 -7.79 -16.42 -35.24
CA HIS A 732 -6.51 -16.74 -34.59
C HIS A 732 -6.19 -15.77 -33.45
N LEU A 733 -5.64 -16.26 -32.34
CA LEU A 733 -5.21 -15.45 -31.19
C LEU A 733 -4.14 -14.42 -31.61
N PRO A 734 -4.38 -13.10 -31.45
CA PRO A 734 -3.43 -12.04 -31.81
C PRO A 734 -2.08 -12.22 -31.13
N ALA A 735 -1.01 -12.03 -31.89
CA ALA A 735 0.34 -12.30 -31.40
C ALA A 735 0.79 -11.33 -30.28
N VAL A 736 0.12 -10.20 -30.10
CA VAL A 736 0.40 -9.25 -29.01
C VAL A 736 0.00 -9.77 -27.62
N VAL A 737 -0.84 -10.81 -27.56
CA VAL A 737 -1.27 -11.44 -26.30
C VAL A 737 -0.11 -12.15 -25.60
N ASP A 738 0.88 -12.62 -26.37
CA ASP A 738 2.06 -13.38 -25.88
C ASP A 738 2.88 -12.57 -24.87
N GLY A 739 2.88 -11.25 -25.06
CA GLY A 739 3.55 -10.29 -24.20
C GLY A 739 2.93 -10.15 -22.82
N PHE A 740 1.73 -10.69 -22.59
CA PHE A 740 0.98 -10.54 -21.34
C PHE A 740 0.59 -11.88 -20.72
N ALA A 741 0.63 -12.98 -21.48
CA ALA A 741 0.25 -14.31 -21.03
C ALA A 741 1.09 -14.80 -19.83
N SER A 742 0.47 -14.98 -18.67
CA SER A 742 1.14 -15.38 -17.43
C SER A 742 0.40 -16.53 -16.74
N GLU A 743 1.11 -17.64 -16.52
CA GLU A 743 0.53 -18.82 -15.87
C GLU A 743 0.15 -18.50 -14.42
N GLY A 744 -1.04 -18.97 -14.03
CA GLY A 744 -1.60 -18.80 -12.70
C GLY A 744 -2.48 -17.57 -12.56
N ILE A 745 -2.94 -16.92 -13.64
CA ILE A 745 -3.94 -15.83 -13.65
C ILE A 745 -4.87 -15.97 -14.86
N ILE A 746 -6.16 -15.66 -14.69
CA ILE A 746 -7.11 -15.60 -15.82
C ILE A 746 -7.02 -14.24 -16.50
N GLN A 747 -6.91 -14.20 -17.83
CA GLN A 747 -6.70 -12.94 -18.57
C GLN A 747 -7.65 -12.82 -19.76
N PHE A 748 -8.33 -11.68 -19.87
CA PHE A 748 -9.27 -11.33 -20.92
C PHE A 748 -8.66 -10.26 -21.82
N PHE A 749 -8.70 -10.46 -23.14
CA PHE A 749 -8.25 -9.49 -24.14
C PHE A 749 -9.39 -9.16 -25.09
N PHE A 750 -9.71 -7.86 -25.20
CA PHE A 750 -10.78 -7.35 -26.06
C PHE A 750 -10.21 -6.68 -27.31
N GLU A 751 -10.66 -7.07 -28.49
CA GLU A 751 -10.26 -6.47 -29.77
C GLU A 751 -11.49 -5.94 -30.51
N ASN A 752 -11.48 -4.68 -30.94
CA ASN A 752 -12.57 -4.14 -31.77
C ASN A 752 -12.48 -4.70 -33.19
N THR A 753 -13.63 -5.05 -33.78
CA THR A 753 -13.71 -5.31 -35.21
C THR A 753 -13.66 -3.99 -36.00
N GLN A 754 -13.34 -4.06 -37.30
CA GLN A 754 -13.17 -2.87 -38.15
C GLN A 754 -14.41 -1.96 -38.21
N ASP A 755 -15.59 -2.54 -37.98
CA ASP A 755 -16.87 -1.83 -38.02
C ASP A 755 -17.22 -1.16 -36.68
N ASN A 756 -16.41 -1.36 -35.62
CA ASN A 756 -16.61 -0.85 -34.24
C ASN A 756 -17.96 -1.22 -33.59
N GLN A 757 -18.78 -2.06 -34.23
CA GLN A 757 -20.09 -2.52 -33.75
C GLN A 757 -20.02 -3.88 -33.03
N SER A 758 -18.93 -4.62 -33.21
CA SER A 758 -18.69 -5.90 -32.55
C SER A 758 -17.24 -5.99 -32.05
N PHE A 759 -16.97 -6.94 -31.17
CA PHE A 759 -15.62 -7.17 -30.64
C PHE A 759 -15.31 -8.66 -30.49
N ASN A 760 -14.03 -9.00 -30.51
CA ASN A 760 -13.54 -10.33 -30.17
C ASN A 760 -13.06 -10.36 -28.72
N ILE A 761 -13.23 -11.50 -28.07
CA ILE A 761 -12.74 -11.78 -26.72
C ILE A 761 -11.80 -12.98 -26.81
N TYR A 762 -10.60 -12.82 -26.26
CA TYR A 762 -9.65 -13.90 -26.06
C TYR A 762 -9.46 -14.09 -24.56
N ILE A 763 -9.71 -15.30 -24.06
CA ILE A 763 -9.57 -15.65 -22.64
C ILE A 763 -8.41 -16.63 -22.49
N LEU A 764 -7.48 -16.33 -21.61
CA LEU A 764 -6.46 -17.26 -21.13
C LEU A 764 -6.86 -17.72 -19.73
N ASP A 765 -6.95 -19.03 -19.51
CA ASP A 765 -7.16 -19.60 -18.18
C ASP A 765 -5.86 -19.62 -17.34
N GLU A 766 -5.93 -20.13 -16.10
CA GLU A 766 -4.78 -20.21 -15.19
C GLU A 766 -3.61 -21.06 -15.71
N THR A 767 -3.84 -21.88 -16.74
CA THR A 767 -2.83 -22.70 -17.41
C THR A 767 -2.48 -22.18 -18.81
N ASN A 768 -2.93 -20.95 -19.13
CA ASN A 768 -2.84 -20.29 -20.43
C ASN A 768 -3.54 -21.05 -21.58
N ARG A 769 -4.60 -21.83 -21.29
CA ARG A 769 -5.47 -22.38 -22.35
C ARG A 769 -6.35 -21.26 -22.91
N VAL A 770 -6.51 -21.29 -24.22
CA VAL A 770 -7.16 -20.21 -24.98
C VAL A 770 -8.61 -20.55 -25.28
N GLU A 771 -9.53 -19.65 -24.93
CA GLU A 771 -10.91 -19.62 -25.42
C GLU A 771 -11.12 -18.36 -26.26
N ILE A 772 -11.75 -18.51 -27.43
CA ILE A 772 -11.94 -17.42 -28.39
C ILE A 772 -13.43 -17.24 -28.67
N TYR A 773 -13.93 -16.02 -28.46
CA TYR A 773 -15.28 -15.62 -28.81
C TYR A 773 -15.20 -14.47 -29.81
N SER A 774 -15.67 -14.69 -31.04
CA SER A 774 -15.60 -13.69 -32.11
C SER A 774 -16.97 -13.14 -32.47
N HIS A 775 -16.99 -11.89 -32.95
CA HIS A 775 -18.22 -11.15 -33.29
C HIS A 775 -19.20 -11.01 -32.12
N CYS A 776 -18.68 -10.74 -30.92
CA CYS A 776 -19.50 -10.45 -29.75
C CYS A 776 -20.20 -9.10 -29.93
N GLU A 777 -21.50 -9.07 -29.67
CA GLU A 777 -22.32 -7.86 -29.62
C GLU A 777 -22.62 -7.50 -28.16
N GLY A 778 -22.74 -6.21 -27.84
CA GLY A 778 -23.01 -5.72 -26.48
C GLY A 778 -21.90 -4.81 -25.94
N SER A 779 -21.92 -4.53 -24.64
CA SER A 779 -20.92 -3.68 -23.98
C SER A 779 -19.83 -4.52 -23.31
N LYS A 780 -18.57 -4.21 -23.64
CA LYS A 780 -17.40 -4.80 -22.96
C LYS A 780 -17.39 -4.43 -21.48
N GLU A 781 -17.79 -3.21 -21.17
CA GLU A 781 -17.87 -2.68 -19.80
C GLU A 781 -18.86 -3.50 -18.98
N GLU A 782 -20.01 -3.87 -19.56
CA GLU A 782 -20.98 -4.74 -18.90
C GLU A 782 -20.44 -6.14 -18.65
N LEU A 783 -19.74 -6.74 -19.63
CA LEU A 783 -19.12 -8.05 -19.47
C LEU A 783 -18.02 -8.04 -18.41
N VAL A 784 -17.09 -7.07 -18.46
CA VAL A 784 -16.02 -6.90 -17.47
C VAL A 784 -16.62 -6.76 -16.07
N ARG A 785 -17.68 -5.98 -15.96
CA ARG A 785 -18.44 -5.78 -14.72
C ARG A 785 -19.07 -7.09 -14.24
N ASP A 786 -19.69 -7.88 -15.11
CA ASP A 786 -20.37 -9.12 -14.72
C ASP A 786 -19.40 -10.24 -14.36
N VAL A 787 -18.28 -10.35 -15.09
CA VAL A 787 -17.18 -11.27 -14.73
C VAL A 787 -16.57 -10.85 -13.38
N SER A 788 -16.25 -9.56 -13.20
CA SER A 788 -15.73 -9.05 -11.93
C SER A 788 -16.71 -9.28 -10.78
N ARG A 789 -18.03 -9.13 -11.01
CA ARG A 789 -19.10 -9.46 -10.06
C ARG A 789 -19.14 -10.94 -9.72
N PHE A 790 -19.02 -11.84 -10.70
CA PHE A 790 -19.04 -13.29 -10.50
C PHE A 790 -17.86 -13.75 -9.62
N TYR A 791 -16.64 -13.32 -9.96
CA TYR A 791 -15.46 -13.68 -9.16
C TYR A 791 -15.51 -13.04 -7.78
N SER A 792 -16.01 -11.82 -7.63
CA SER A 792 -16.15 -11.19 -6.30
C SER A 792 -17.26 -11.81 -5.43
N SER A 793 -18.30 -12.41 -6.01
CA SER A 793 -19.46 -12.98 -5.28
C SER A 793 -19.30 -14.47 -4.96
N SER A 794 -18.56 -15.23 -5.76
CA SER A 794 -18.30 -16.65 -5.52
C SER A 794 -17.50 -16.89 -4.21
N HIS A 795 -16.84 -15.84 -3.70
CA HIS A 795 -16.14 -15.83 -2.42
C HIS A 795 -17.07 -15.79 -1.19
N ASP A 796 -18.35 -15.44 -1.33
CA ASP A 796 -19.32 -15.50 -0.21
C ASP A 796 -19.71 -16.94 0.16
N ARG A 797 -19.43 -17.96 -0.68
CA ARG A 797 -19.88 -19.36 -0.46
C ARG A 797 -18.86 -20.29 0.21
N PHE A 798 -17.57 -19.95 0.24
CA PHE A 798 -16.51 -20.84 0.77
C PHE A 798 -16.19 -20.63 2.26
N THR A 799 -17.00 -19.86 2.99
CA THR A 799 -16.73 -19.42 4.38
C THR A 799 -17.04 -20.46 5.47
N TYR A 800 -17.43 -21.68 5.13
CA TYR A 800 -17.62 -22.75 6.11
C TYR A 800 -16.93 -24.04 5.64
N GLY A 801 -15.62 -24.19 5.91
CA GLY A 801 -15.01 -25.52 5.98
C GLY A 801 -13.59 -25.69 5.44
N SER A 802 -13.03 -24.76 4.67
CA SER A 802 -11.66 -24.88 4.16
C SER A 802 -10.92 -23.55 4.22
N SER A 803 -9.81 -23.52 4.94
CA SER A 803 -8.89 -22.38 5.14
C SER A 803 -8.10 -21.98 3.88
N PHE A 804 -8.63 -22.25 2.69
CA PHE A 804 -8.02 -21.89 1.41
C PHE A 804 -8.98 -20.98 0.68
N ILE A 805 -8.57 -19.71 0.58
CA ILE A 805 -9.20 -18.75 -0.31
C ILE A 805 -8.24 -18.58 -1.48
N ASN A 806 -8.71 -18.83 -2.70
CA ASN A 806 -7.90 -18.75 -3.91
C ASN A 806 -8.33 -17.50 -4.69
N PHE A 807 -7.69 -16.35 -4.45
CA PHE A 807 -8.15 -15.05 -4.98
C PHE A 807 -7.48 -14.66 -6.29
N ASN A 808 -7.66 -15.48 -7.32
CA ASN A 808 -7.14 -15.19 -8.64
C ASN A 808 -8.14 -14.38 -9.49
N LEU A 809 -8.20 -13.07 -9.27
CA LEU A 809 -9.11 -12.19 -10.02
C LEU A 809 -8.67 -12.03 -11.48
N PRO A 810 -9.61 -12.08 -12.45
CA PRO A 810 -9.26 -11.90 -13.85
C PRO A 810 -8.61 -10.54 -14.16
N GLN A 811 -7.72 -10.52 -15.13
CA GLN A 811 -7.15 -9.31 -15.73
C GLN A 811 -7.88 -8.97 -17.03
N PHE A 812 -8.07 -7.70 -17.31
CA PHE A 812 -8.79 -7.22 -18.49
C PHE A 812 -7.92 -6.26 -19.29
N TYR A 813 -7.76 -6.57 -20.57
CA TYR A 813 -6.92 -5.84 -21.51
C TYR A 813 -7.69 -5.48 -22.78
N GLN A 814 -7.27 -4.41 -23.44
CA GLN A 814 -7.75 -4.01 -24.75
C GLN A 814 -6.62 -4.03 -25.77
N ILE A 815 -6.86 -4.68 -26.90
CA ILE A 815 -5.99 -4.66 -28.06
C ILE A 815 -6.37 -3.43 -28.90
N VAL A 816 -5.41 -2.52 -29.08
CA VAL A 816 -5.57 -1.27 -29.82
C VAL A 816 -4.53 -1.17 -30.93
N GLN A 817 -4.88 -0.50 -32.02
CA GLN A 817 -3.93 -0.20 -33.09
C GLN A 817 -3.50 1.26 -32.98
N MET A 818 -2.24 1.50 -32.60
CA MET A 818 -1.66 2.85 -32.45
C MET A 818 -0.44 2.99 -33.37
N LYS A 819 -0.40 4.06 -34.17
CA LYS A 819 0.71 4.36 -35.11
C LYS A 819 1.09 3.17 -36.03
N GLY A 820 0.11 2.36 -36.43
CA GLY A 820 0.34 1.19 -37.30
C GLY A 820 0.83 -0.08 -36.59
N GLN A 821 1.07 -0.04 -35.27
CA GLN A 821 1.39 -1.21 -34.44
C GLN A 821 0.20 -1.61 -33.58
N ILE A 822 0.01 -2.92 -33.43
CA ILE A 822 -0.98 -3.47 -32.49
C ILE A 822 -0.33 -3.50 -31.11
N GLN A 823 -1.01 -2.97 -30.09
CA GLN A 823 -0.54 -2.93 -28.71
C GLN A 823 -1.66 -3.38 -27.75
N VAL A 824 -1.27 -3.88 -26.59
CA VAL A 824 -2.18 -4.24 -25.51
C VAL A 824 -2.10 -3.18 -24.44
N ILE A 825 -3.25 -2.59 -24.08
CA ILE A 825 -3.38 -1.63 -22.99
C ILE A 825 -4.34 -2.20 -21.92
N PRO A 826 -4.21 -1.82 -20.64
CA PRO A 826 -5.21 -2.16 -19.63
C PRO A 826 -6.59 -1.66 -20.05
N PHE A 827 -7.65 -2.46 -19.85
CA PHE A 827 -9.00 -2.05 -20.19
C PHE A 827 -9.47 -0.91 -19.27
N SER A 828 -9.67 0.30 -19.80
CA SER A 828 -10.22 1.47 -19.09
C SER A 828 -11.60 1.81 -19.65
N GLY A 829 -12.61 1.92 -18.79
CA GLY A 829 -13.93 2.45 -19.20
C GLY A 829 -13.78 3.84 -19.84
N SER A 830 -14.65 4.16 -20.79
CA SER A 830 -14.61 5.31 -21.69
C SER A 830 -14.74 6.71 -21.05
N SER A 831 -14.43 6.86 -19.75
CA SER A 831 -14.52 8.14 -19.04
C SER A 831 -13.21 8.94 -19.00
N PHE A 832 -12.06 8.40 -19.45
CA PHE A 832 -10.75 9.07 -19.31
C PHE A 832 -9.78 8.91 -20.49
N SER A 833 -10.27 8.78 -21.73
CA SER A 833 -9.40 8.61 -22.92
C SER A 833 -8.52 9.81 -23.30
N HIS A 834 -8.53 10.92 -22.54
CA HIS A 834 -7.72 12.11 -22.86
C HIS A 834 -6.39 12.24 -22.10
N LEU A 835 -6.04 11.33 -21.19
CA LEU A 835 -4.81 11.43 -20.38
C LEU A 835 -3.60 10.65 -20.91
N CYS A 836 -3.71 9.91 -22.02
CA CYS A 836 -2.59 9.12 -22.57
C CYS A 836 -1.94 9.71 -23.84
N VAL A 837 -2.23 10.95 -24.21
CA VAL A 837 -1.60 11.60 -25.37
C VAL A 837 -0.95 12.92 -24.96
N ALA A 838 0.30 12.88 -24.49
CA ALA A 838 1.31 13.91 -24.79
C ALA A 838 2.73 13.51 -24.29
N HIS A 839 3.70 13.78 -25.17
CA HIS A 839 5.16 13.85 -25.01
C HIS A 839 6.00 12.56 -24.99
N ASP A 840 6.01 11.85 -26.14
CA ASP A 840 7.28 11.38 -26.71
C ASP A 840 7.97 12.59 -27.38
N GLY A 841 9.08 13.03 -26.80
CA GLY A 841 9.95 14.06 -27.39
C GLY A 841 11.35 13.89 -26.82
N GLU A 842 12.22 13.30 -27.62
CA GLU A 842 13.65 13.13 -27.35
C GLU A 842 14.30 14.45 -26.90
N ASN A 843 14.96 14.43 -25.75
CA ASN A 843 16.26 15.05 -25.53
C ASN A 843 16.87 14.50 -24.24
N GLU A 844 18.02 13.85 -24.41
CA GLU A 844 18.94 13.45 -23.35
C GLU A 844 19.42 14.70 -22.60
N GLU A 845 19.19 14.75 -21.28
CA GLU A 845 20.15 15.22 -20.28
C GLU A 845 19.54 14.98 -18.88
N GLN A 846 20.11 14.03 -18.14
CA GLN A 846 19.79 13.77 -16.73
C GLN A 846 20.24 14.95 -15.85
N PRO A 847 19.46 15.29 -14.82
CA PRO A 847 20.05 15.65 -13.53
C PRO A 847 19.62 14.64 -12.46
N GLU A 848 20.63 14.00 -11.85
CA GLU A 848 20.54 13.26 -10.61
C GLU A 848 20.01 14.17 -9.48
N LEU A 849 18.87 13.86 -8.86
CA LEU A 849 18.54 14.21 -7.46
C LEU A 849 17.19 13.61 -7.03
N TYR A 850 17.18 12.31 -6.74
CA TYR A 850 16.22 11.71 -5.81
C TYR A 850 17.01 10.76 -4.91
N ARG A 851 17.32 11.22 -3.69
CA ARG A 851 17.79 10.36 -2.60
C ARG A 851 16.90 10.55 -1.38
N SER A 852 16.38 9.42 -0.93
CA SER A 852 16.06 9.03 0.44
C SER A 852 14.99 9.84 1.21
N VAL A 853 13.78 9.29 1.25
CA VAL A 853 12.87 9.41 2.40
C VAL A 853 12.75 8.01 3.01
N SER A 854 13.45 7.82 4.13
CA SER A 854 13.39 6.63 4.98
C SER A 854 12.69 7.02 6.27
N HIS A 855 11.44 6.58 6.43
CA HIS A 855 10.72 6.68 7.70
C HIS A 855 11.14 5.50 8.60
N TYR A 856 11.57 5.82 9.82
CA TYR A 856 11.92 4.83 10.85
C TYR A 856 10.72 3.98 11.25
#